data_AF-A0A2T2RB45-F1
#
_entry.id   AF-A0A2T2RB45-F1
#
_cell.length_a   1.000
_cell.length_b   1.000
_cell.length_c   1.000
_cell.angle_alpha   90.00
_cell.angle_beta   90.00
_cell.angle_gamma   90.00
#
_symmetry.space_group_name_H-M   'P 1'
#
loop_
_entity.id
_entity.type
_entity.pdbx_description
1 polymer ?
#
loop_
_entity_poly.entity_id
_entity_poly.type
_entity_poly.pdbx_seq_one_letter_code
_entity_poly.pdbx_strand_id
1 'polypeptide(L)'
;MVLLGLIGFVGLAGPRGGVGLLAGLRGGGGLLAGPRGGGGLLAGPRGGGGFLAGSRRLPRGQLVIDGHPHVAAHGPRPGGGQRWTVAAHGVAGLDVGYRLGGDAHRGGDLLGRCPALLAGGLNARSGAVVHRRRTLRRFLGRVALAATRSSGICCCQEARVSSLPTREPVLVVDFGAQYAQLIARRVRECHVYSEIVSPDLDAGALLARNPAAIILSGGPASVYADNAPGLDPAVWEAGVPILGICYGQQLMVSQLGGEVTRTGTAEFGRTEVTIDPHSVLLGGLGEQQTVWMSHNDAVTRAPEGCRTIAATDGSPVAALEDPGRELYGVQFHPEVSHTPLGRRVLEAFLARTGARRAWTSHSVIASSVAAIREQVGGATVLCGLSGGVDSAVAAALVHEAVGEQLVCVLVDTGLLREGEVAEVQAAFGRHSQARLVTVDARQRFLGRLAGVTDPEEKRRHIGAEFIRVFEEAAAAHAADAKFLVQGTLYPDVIESGGDNGAATIKSHHNVAGLPADVDFELVEPLRWLFKDEVRRVGEDLGLPPELVWRQPFPGPGLAVRIIGEVTEERLDLLRRADGIVRDELRRAGLEGPPVAGGDADGGDAQRLWQAFAVLPAIRSVGVAGDERTYGYPLIVRAVTSQDAMTADFARLDWDVLAAIANRVINAVAGINRVTYDVTSKPPGTIEWE
;
A
#
# COMPACT_ATOMS: atom_id res chain seq x y z
N MET A 1 6.44 -7.08 -4.49
CA MET A 1 6.81 -6.85 -3.06
C MET A 1 8.24 -7.25 -2.64
N VAL A 2 8.70 -8.51 -2.65
CA VAL A 2 9.98 -8.87 -1.93
C VAL A 2 11.22 -8.10 -2.41
N LEU A 3 11.44 -7.95 -3.72
CA LEU A 3 12.59 -7.19 -4.23
C LEU A 3 12.46 -5.69 -3.86
N LEU A 4 11.32 -5.06 -4.16
CA LEU A 4 11.06 -3.63 -3.86
C LEU A 4 11.14 -3.32 -2.35
N GLY A 5 10.57 -4.18 -1.49
CA GLY A 5 10.54 -4.02 -0.03
C GLY A 5 11.89 -4.23 0.67
N LEU A 6 12.91 -4.72 -0.04
CA LEU A 6 14.29 -4.82 0.46
C LEU A 6 15.17 -3.64 0.00
N ILE A 7 14.66 -2.76 -0.86
CA ILE A 7 15.50 -1.82 -1.64
C ILE A 7 15.06 -0.35 -1.50
N GLY A 8 13.83 -0.10 -1.06
CA GLY A 8 13.26 1.26 -0.93
C GLY A 8 14.04 2.26 -0.07
N PHE A 9 15.03 1.83 0.73
CA PHE A 9 15.80 2.70 1.64
C PHE A 9 17.29 2.89 1.31
N VAL A 10 17.85 2.20 0.30
CA VAL A 10 19.30 2.25 0.00
C VAL A 10 19.75 3.61 -0.61
N GLY A 11 18.81 4.48 -1.00
CA GLY A 11 19.08 5.74 -1.71
C GLY A 11 19.49 6.96 -0.87
N LEU A 12 19.48 6.90 0.47
CA LEU A 12 19.60 8.09 1.35
C LEU A 12 20.79 8.05 2.33
N ALA A 13 22.02 7.82 1.83
CA ALA A 13 23.23 7.96 2.64
C ALA A 13 24.49 8.40 1.83
N GLY A 14 24.54 9.67 1.42
CA GLY A 14 25.78 10.32 1.00
C GLY A 14 26.58 10.87 2.21
N PRO A 15 27.92 10.79 2.24
CA PRO A 15 28.68 11.03 3.46
C PRO A 15 28.82 12.52 3.81
N ARG A 16 28.55 12.86 5.08
CA ARG A 16 29.08 14.06 5.75
C ARG A 16 29.85 13.62 6.97
N GLY A 17 31.15 13.91 7.01
CA GLY A 17 32.04 13.43 8.06
C GLY A 17 32.40 14.48 9.12
N GLY A 18 33.00 14.00 10.20
CA GLY A 18 34.01 14.77 10.95
C GLY A 18 33.67 15.16 12.40
N VAL A 19 34.60 14.81 13.30
CA VAL A 19 34.80 15.34 14.66
C VAL A 19 33.75 14.93 15.72
N GLY A 20 34.10 14.48 16.94
CA GLY A 20 35.42 14.14 17.48
C GLY A 20 35.41 13.83 18.98
N LEU A 21 36.25 12.87 19.40
CA LEU A 21 36.84 12.61 20.72
C LEU A 21 36.19 13.15 22.03
N LEU A 22 35.99 12.25 23.01
CA LEU A 22 36.70 12.31 24.31
C LEU A 22 36.53 11.01 25.13
N ALA A 23 37.49 10.73 26.03
CA ALA A 23 37.61 9.47 26.76
C ALA A 23 37.89 9.70 28.26
N GLY A 24 37.58 8.70 29.09
CA GLY A 24 38.03 8.60 30.48
C GLY A 24 37.02 7.94 31.43
N LEU A 25 37.35 7.14 32.45
CA LEU A 25 38.49 6.29 32.83
C LEU A 25 38.17 5.76 34.26
N ARG A 26 38.45 4.46 34.52
CA ARG A 26 38.84 3.84 35.83
C ARG A 26 37.82 3.49 36.95
N GLY A 27 38.19 2.39 37.63
CA GLY A 27 37.72 1.89 38.95
C GLY A 27 36.78 0.67 38.81
N GLY A 28 37.05 -0.56 39.24
CA GLY A 28 38.01 -1.07 40.24
C GLY A 28 37.49 -0.83 41.66
N GLY A 29 37.23 -1.81 42.53
CA GLY A 29 37.31 -3.28 42.47
C GLY A 29 36.99 -3.86 43.88
N GLY A 30 36.89 -5.18 44.09
CA GLY A 30 36.78 -5.75 45.44
C GLY A 30 36.07 -7.10 45.55
N LEU A 31 36.80 -8.12 46.04
CA LEU A 31 36.22 -9.37 46.57
C LEU A 31 35.80 -9.19 48.04
N LEU A 32 34.89 -10.04 48.53
CA LEU A 32 35.06 -10.83 49.77
C LEU A 32 33.93 -11.89 49.90
N ALA A 33 34.11 -12.89 50.77
CA ALA A 33 33.42 -14.18 50.65
C ALA A 33 32.67 -14.67 51.91
N GLY A 34 31.43 -15.17 51.70
CA GLY A 34 30.72 -16.18 52.52
C GLY A 34 30.36 -15.83 53.99
N PRO A 35 29.91 -16.82 54.80
CA PRO A 35 29.29 -18.11 54.42
C PRO A 35 28.11 -18.58 55.34
N ARG A 36 27.42 -19.67 54.93
CA ARG A 36 26.72 -20.71 55.75
C ARG A 36 25.59 -20.36 56.74
N GLY A 37 24.55 -21.21 56.74
CA GLY A 37 24.09 -21.86 57.99
C GLY A 37 22.60 -22.17 58.17
N GLY A 38 22.26 -23.48 58.28
CA GLY A 38 21.02 -24.01 58.88
C GLY A 38 19.74 -23.90 58.03
N GLY A 39 18.80 -24.86 58.04
CA GLY A 39 18.72 -26.15 58.76
C GLY A 39 17.38 -26.30 59.48
N GLY A 40 16.56 -27.29 59.09
CA GLY A 40 15.28 -27.55 59.76
C GLY A 40 14.33 -28.46 58.96
N LEU A 41 14.36 -29.77 59.24
CA LEU A 41 13.28 -30.69 58.85
C LEU A 41 12.09 -30.54 59.82
N LEU A 42 10.87 -30.90 59.37
CA LEU A 42 10.10 -32.00 59.97
C LEU A 42 8.87 -32.40 59.11
N ALA A 43 8.50 -33.68 59.19
CA ALA A 43 7.34 -34.29 58.52
C ALA A 43 6.02 -34.00 59.29
N GLY A 44 4.81 -34.32 58.83
CA GLY A 44 4.36 -35.15 57.71
C GLY A 44 2.82 -35.12 57.54
N PRO A 45 2.11 -36.26 57.38
CA PRO A 45 1.57 -36.64 56.06
C PRO A 45 0.06 -37.00 56.00
N ARG A 46 -0.41 -37.37 54.78
CA ARG A 46 -1.76 -37.90 54.39
C ARG A 46 -2.84 -36.80 54.25
N GLY A 47 -3.85 -36.88 53.38
CA GLY A 47 -4.27 -37.79 52.30
C GLY A 47 -5.59 -37.20 51.73
N GLY A 48 -5.92 -37.23 50.44
CA GLY A 48 -6.40 -38.39 49.67
C GLY A 48 -7.87 -38.17 49.23
N GLY A 49 -8.19 -38.36 47.94
CA GLY A 49 -9.54 -38.19 47.36
C GLY A 49 -10.01 -36.73 47.19
N GLY A 50 -10.87 -36.36 46.23
CA GLY A 50 -11.52 -37.16 45.18
C GLY A 50 -12.91 -36.61 44.86
N PHE A 51 -13.10 -36.10 43.64
CA PHE A 51 -14.39 -35.78 42.94
C PHE A 51 -15.56 -35.17 43.73
N LEU A 52 -16.08 -34.04 43.22
CA LEU A 52 -17.45 -33.99 42.69
C LEU A 52 -17.68 -32.74 41.82
N ALA A 53 -18.49 -32.89 40.78
CA ALA A 53 -18.84 -31.82 39.85
C ALA A 53 -20.17 -31.15 40.21
N GLY A 54 -20.36 -29.91 39.75
CA GLY A 54 -21.70 -29.28 39.67
C GLY A 54 -21.75 -27.83 40.15
N SER A 55 -21.57 -26.87 39.24
CA SER A 55 -22.00 -25.48 39.42
C SER A 55 -23.07 -25.12 38.38
N ARG A 56 -24.14 -24.50 38.87
CA ARG A 56 -25.34 -24.14 38.08
C ARG A 56 -25.12 -22.82 37.34
N ARG A 57 -25.77 -22.65 36.19
CA ARG A 57 -25.94 -21.33 35.55
C ARG A 57 -26.74 -20.41 36.48
N LEU A 58 -26.32 -19.16 36.59
CA LEU A 58 -27.12 -18.02 37.08
C LEU A 58 -27.03 -16.86 36.06
N PRO A 59 -28.05 -16.00 35.95
CA PRO A 59 -28.20 -15.09 34.81
C PRO A 59 -27.42 -13.76 34.95
N ARG A 60 -27.24 -13.08 33.80
CA ARG A 60 -26.60 -11.77 33.67
C ARG A 60 -27.39 -10.68 34.40
N GLY A 61 -26.72 -9.87 35.21
CA GLY A 61 -27.23 -8.58 35.68
C GLY A 61 -26.57 -7.43 34.93
N GLN A 62 -27.36 -6.47 34.44
CA GLN A 62 -26.85 -5.19 33.92
C GLN A 62 -26.41 -4.30 35.08
N LEU A 63 -25.31 -3.57 34.92
CA LEU A 63 -24.90 -2.50 35.82
C LEU A 63 -25.15 -1.16 35.11
N VAL A 64 -26.07 -0.36 35.65
CA VAL A 64 -26.26 1.05 35.30
C VAL A 64 -25.63 1.87 36.42
N ILE A 65 -24.87 2.91 36.09
CA ILE A 65 -24.31 3.85 37.06
C ILE A 65 -24.83 5.25 36.73
N ASP A 66 -25.84 5.68 37.48
CA ASP A 66 -26.23 7.09 37.60
C ASP A 66 -25.37 7.78 38.69
N GLY A 67 -25.11 9.08 38.52
CA GLY A 67 -24.20 9.82 39.40
C GLY A 67 -24.29 11.34 39.29
N HIS A 68 -25.47 11.92 39.51
CA HIS A 68 -25.62 13.37 39.75
C HIS A 68 -25.17 13.78 41.16
N PRO A 69 -24.77 15.06 41.33
CA PRO A 69 -25.20 15.81 42.51
C PRO A 69 -25.88 17.16 42.20
N HIS A 70 -26.83 17.50 43.07
CA HIS A 70 -27.62 18.74 43.15
C HIS A 70 -27.34 19.47 44.49
N VAL A 71 -27.59 20.77 44.73
CA VAL A 71 -27.93 21.97 43.91
C VAL A 71 -27.73 23.19 44.84
N ALA A 72 -27.26 24.35 44.35
CA ALA A 72 -27.71 25.65 44.89
C ALA A 72 -27.37 26.83 43.96
N ALA A 73 -28.29 27.79 43.83
CA ALA A 73 -28.15 29.00 43.03
C ALA A 73 -28.51 30.26 43.85
N HIS A 74 -27.89 31.41 43.54
CA HIS A 74 -28.41 32.75 43.83
C HIS A 74 -27.74 33.81 42.92
N GLY A 75 -28.53 34.80 42.47
CA GLY A 75 -28.06 36.12 41.98
C GLY A 75 -28.73 37.24 42.80
N PRO A 76 -28.77 38.54 42.38
CA PRO A 76 -28.34 39.11 41.08
C PRO A 76 -27.69 40.54 41.06
N ARG A 77 -27.03 40.92 39.94
CA ARG A 77 -26.75 42.30 39.42
C ARG A 77 -25.87 43.27 40.29
N PRO A 78 -25.58 44.54 39.88
CA PRO A 78 -24.59 44.91 38.84
C PRO A 78 -23.63 46.09 39.23
N GLY A 79 -22.58 46.39 38.46
CA GLY A 79 -21.85 47.68 38.59
C GLY A 79 -20.50 47.78 37.86
N GLY A 80 -20.29 48.85 37.07
CA GLY A 80 -19.09 49.05 36.25
C GLY A 80 -17.89 49.72 36.95
N GLY A 81 -16.79 49.94 36.22
CA GLY A 81 -15.76 50.90 36.66
C GLY A 81 -14.31 50.73 36.18
N GLN A 82 -13.99 51.32 35.01
CA GLN A 82 -12.73 52.03 34.69
C GLN A 82 -11.42 51.28 34.32
N ARG A 83 -10.59 52.05 33.56
CA ARG A 83 -9.32 51.75 32.86
C ARG A 83 -8.13 51.62 33.84
N TRP A 84 -6.91 51.24 33.42
CA TRP A 84 -5.92 52.11 32.75
C TRP A 84 -4.94 51.38 31.79
N THR A 85 -4.41 52.16 30.84
CA THR A 85 -3.35 51.86 29.86
C THR A 85 -1.93 52.02 30.40
N VAL A 86 -0.95 51.28 29.86
CA VAL A 86 0.44 51.76 29.64
C VAL A 86 0.94 51.28 28.26
N ALA A 87 1.79 52.09 27.62
CA ALA A 87 2.24 51.93 26.22
C ALA A 87 3.65 51.33 26.07
N ALA A 88 4.07 51.15 24.82
CA ALA A 88 5.32 50.52 24.40
C ALA A 88 6.56 51.43 24.47
N HIS A 89 7.75 50.80 24.54
CA HIS A 89 8.99 51.31 23.96
C HIS A 89 9.74 50.17 23.25
N GLY A 90 10.36 50.49 22.12
CA GLY A 90 11.18 49.57 21.33
C GLY A 90 12.63 50.03 21.24
N VAL A 91 13.47 49.24 20.56
CA VAL A 91 14.85 49.62 20.17
C VAL A 91 15.06 49.22 18.70
N ALA A 92 15.79 50.06 17.96
CA ALA A 92 15.93 49.99 16.51
C ALA A 92 17.08 49.10 16.02
N GLY A 93 17.04 48.73 14.73
CA GLY A 93 18.10 48.00 14.02
C GLY A 93 18.13 48.33 12.52
N LEU A 94 18.90 49.36 12.18
CA LEU A 94 19.33 49.85 10.85
C LEU A 94 18.90 49.11 9.56
N ASP A 95 18.22 49.87 8.70
CA ASP A 95 18.14 49.65 7.25
C ASP A 95 19.39 50.20 6.53
N VAL A 96 19.88 49.50 5.49
CA VAL A 96 20.78 50.06 4.47
C VAL A 96 20.22 49.72 3.10
N GLY A 97 19.56 50.69 2.47
CA GLY A 97 18.94 50.51 1.17
C GLY A 97 19.89 50.78 0.00
N TYR A 98 19.60 50.13 -1.14
CA TYR A 98 19.92 50.66 -2.46
C TYR A 98 18.65 50.63 -3.32
N ARG A 99 18.18 51.82 -3.73
CA ARG A 99 17.22 51.98 -4.83
C ARG A 99 18.00 52.25 -6.11
N LEU A 100 17.59 51.63 -7.20
CA LEU A 100 17.42 52.32 -8.48
C LEU A 100 16.10 51.84 -9.10
N GLY A 101 15.22 52.79 -9.43
CA GLY A 101 13.97 52.53 -10.14
C GLY A 101 14.05 53.04 -11.58
N GLY A 102 13.03 52.74 -12.38
CA GLY A 102 12.87 53.24 -13.74
C GLY A 102 11.49 52.84 -14.27
N ASP A 103 10.60 53.83 -14.40
CA ASP A 103 9.19 53.62 -14.76
C ASP A 103 8.93 53.50 -16.27
N ALA A 104 7.79 52.85 -16.58
CA ALA A 104 6.87 53.08 -17.70
C ALA A 104 7.37 53.01 -19.17
N HIS A 105 6.66 52.21 -19.99
CA HIS A 105 5.69 52.75 -20.96
C HIS A 105 4.80 51.67 -21.63
N ARG A 106 3.73 52.11 -22.31
CA ARG A 106 2.71 51.28 -22.98
C ARG A 106 3.08 50.92 -24.43
N GLY A 107 2.72 49.69 -24.82
CA GLY A 107 2.02 49.40 -26.10
C GLY A 107 2.86 49.16 -27.38
N GLY A 108 2.36 48.24 -28.22
CA GLY A 108 2.75 48.11 -29.63
C GLY A 108 3.16 46.69 -30.06
N ASP A 109 2.44 46.10 -31.01
CA ASP A 109 2.87 44.92 -31.76
C ASP A 109 4.17 45.15 -32.53
N LEU A 110 4.98 44.09 -32.75
CA LEU A 110 5.23 43.55 -34.10
C LEU A 110 6.23 42.39 -34.15
N LEU A 111 5.95 41.49 -35.10
CA LEU A 111 6.76 40.40 -35.65
C LEU A 111 8.28 40.69 -35.81
N GLY A 112 9.15 39.70 -35.52
CA GLY A 112 10.46 39.69 -36.19
C GLY A 112 11.59 38.75 -35.71
N ARG A 113 11.72 37.61 -36.41
CA ARG A 113 12.97 36.94 -36.84
C ARG A 113 13.86 36.17 -35.83
N CYS A 114 14.23 34.97 -36.25
CA CYS A 114 15.30 34.12 -35.71
C CYS A 114 16.71 34.69 -36.00
N PRO A 115 17.73 34.23 -35.24
CA PRO A 115 19.08 34.04 -35.75
C PRO A 115 19.48 32.56 -35.79
N ALA A 116 20.20 32.15 -36.83
CA ALA A 116 20.92 30.88 -36.87
C ALA A 116 22.39 31.09 -36.44
N LEU A 117 23.03 30.07 -35.87
CA LEU A 117 24.48 30.06 -35.61
C LEU A 117 25.14 28.76 -36.07
N LEU A 118 26.39 28.90 -36.49
CA LEU A 118 27.15 27.94 -37.29
C LEU A 118 27.85 26.86 -36.46
N ALA A 119 28.09 25.70 -37.08
CA ALA A 119 29.12 24.76 -36.66
C ALA A 119 30.18 24.59 -37.78
N GLY A 120 31.44 24.84 -37.45
CA GLY A 120 32.60 24.21 -38.11
C GLY A 120 33.08 23.03 -37.24
N GLY A 121 33.97 22.14 -37.67
CA GLY A 121 34.66 22.04 -38.95
C GLY A 121 36.09 21.51 -38.77
N LEU A 122 36.42 20.37 -39.41
CA LEU A 122 37.77 19.77 -39.50
C LEU A 122 38.30 19.18 -38.16
N ASN A 123 39.25 18.23 -38.07
CA ASN A 123 40.13 17.58 -39.06
C ASN A 123 40.72 16.27 -38.45
N ALA A 124 40.88 15.16 -39.20
CA ALA A 124 41.89 14.12 -38.88
C ALA A 124 42.17 13.15 -40.06
N ARG A 125 43.45 12.93 -40.32
CA ARG A 125 44.06 12.36 -41.54
C ARG A 125 43.92 10.83 -41.73
N SER A 126 44.10 10.45 -43.00
CA SER A 126 44.20 9.09 -43.55
C SER A 126 45.60 8.44 -43.44
N GLY A 127 45.66 7.11 -43.42
CA GLY A 127 46.85 6.29 -43.72
C GLY A 127 46.46 4.87 -44.14
N ALA A 128 46.94 4.39 -45.30
CA ALA A 128 46.68 3.04 -45.84
C ALA A 128 47.80 2.05 -45.41
N VAL A 129 47.67 0.72 -45.51
CA VAL A 129 47.75 -0.06 -46.77
C VAL A 129 47.34 -1.55 -46.56
N VAL A 130 46.36 -2.02 -47.36
CA VAL A 130 46.23 -3.35 -48.04
C VAL A 130 46.35 -4.65 -47.19
N HIS A 131 45.35 -5.54 -47.15
CA HIS A 131 45.11 -6.53 -48.24
C HIS A 131 43.68 -7.14 -48.31
N ARG A 132 43.21 -7.43 -49.54
CA ARG A 132 42.12 -8.33 -49.98
C ARG A 132 40.75 -8.32 -49.25
N ARG A 133 39.74 -7.67 -49.84
CA ARG A 133 38.31 -8.07 -49.72
C ARG A 133 37.61 -8.02 -51.09
N ARG A 134 36.80 -9.05 -51.41
CA ARG A 134 35.99 -9.15 -52.64
C ARG A 134 34.57 -8.64 -52.39
N THR A 135 34.19 -7.51 -52.98
CA THR A 135 32.85 -7.31 -53.60
C THR A 135 32.80 -5.98 -54.37
N LEU A 136 32.52 -6.06 -55.68
CA LEU A 136 32.04 -4.96 -56.51
C LEU A 136 30.85 -5.53 -57.31
N ARG A 137 29.58 -5.10 -57.19
CA ARG A 137 28.92 -3.78 -57.30
C ARG A 137 28.81 -3.20 -58.73
N ARG A 138 27.55 -3.10 -59.17
CA ARG A 138 26.87 -1.98 -59.88
C ARG A 138 27.32 -1.60 -61.30
N PHE A 139 26.32 -1.26 -62.12
CA PHE A 139 26.02 0.05 -62.79
C PHE A 139 24.90 -0.25 -63.81
N LEU A 140 23.89 0.57 -64.13
CA LEU A 140 23.46 1.94 -63.76
C LEU A 140 21.92 2.03 -63.95
N GLY A 141 21.27 3.01 -63.34
CA GLY A 141 19.88 3.40 -63.67
C GLY A 141 19.79 4.86 -64.14
N ARG A 142 18.61 5.29 -64.61
CA ARG A 142 18.08 6.65 -64.87
C ARG A 142 16.69 6.47 -65.56
N VAL A 143 15.66 7.31 -65.46
CA VAL A 143 15.35 8.52 -64.66
C VAL A 143 13.83 8.74 -64.69
N ALA A 144 13.23 9.18 -63.58
CA ALA A 144 12.03 10.05 -63.56
C ALA A 144 11.85 10.64 -62.13
N LEU A 145 11.55 11.93 -62.02
CA LEU A 145 11.47 12.67 -60.75
C LEU A 145 10.47 13.83 -60.88
N ALA A 146 9.45 13.87 -60.03
CA ALA A 146 8.73 15.06 -59.55
C ALA A 146 7.80 14.60 -58.39
N ALA A 147 7.95 14.95 -57.11
CA ALA A 147 8.33 16.17 -56.40
C ALA A 147 7.14 17.07 -56.01
N THR A 148 6.51 16.76 -54.86
CA THR A 148 6.05 17.76 -53.89
C THR A 148 6.45 17.31 -52.48
N ARG A 149 7.20 18.17 -51.79
CA ARG A 149 7.68 18.08 -50.41
C ARG A 149 6.89 19.11 -49.56
N SER A 150 6.91 19.18 -48.24
CA SER A 150 7.16 18.27 -47.10
C SER A 150 7.49 19.15 -45.89
N SER A 151 6.88 18.95 -44.72
CA SER A 151 7.44 19.45 -43.44
C SER A 151 6.76 18.77 -42.25
N GLY A 152 6.89 17.44 -42.16
CA GLY A 152 6.67 16.71 -40.91
C GLY A 152 8.00 16.60 -40.17
N ILE A 153 8.07 17.11 -38.95
CA ILE A 153 9.26 16.96 -38.09
C ILE A 153 9.19 15.60 -37.40
N CYS A 154 10.23 14.81 -37.60
CA CYS A 154 10.40 13.49 -37.01
C CYS A 154 10.84 13.63 -35.55
N CYS A 155 10.01 13.19 -34.61
CA CYS A 155 10.43 12.87 -33.25
C CYS A 155 10.09 11.41 -32.99
N CYS A 156 11.11 10.58 -32.74
CA CYS A 156 10.97 9.14 -32.57
C CYS A 156 11.25 8.74 -31.12
N GLN A 157 10.63 7.62 -30.72
CA GLN A 157 11.04 6.75 -29.60
C GLN A 157 10.73 7.26 -28.18
N GLU A 158 9.44 7.34 -27.87
CA GLU A 158 8.93 6.85 -26.58
C GLU A 158 7.56 6.17 -26.77
N ALA A 159 7.60 4.92 -27.21
CA ALA A 159 6.43 4.07 -27.39
C ALA A 159 6.80 2.62 -27.06
N ARG A 160 6.81 2.28 -25.77
CA ARG A 160 6.97 0.90 -25.28
C ARG A 160 5.66 0.41 -24.67
N VAL A 161 4.93 -0.38 -25.48
CA VAL A 161 3.90 -1.37 -25.12
C VAL A 161 3.02 -1.05 -23.90
N SER A 162 1.84 -0.50 -24.14
CA SER A 162 0.76 -0.35 -23.14
C SER A 162 -0.62 -0.85 -23.60
N SER A 163 -0.67 -1.63 -24.68
CA SER A 163 -1.92 -2.07 -25.33
C SER A 163 -2.56 -3.28 -24.67
N LEU A 164 -3.04 -3.10 -23.44
CA LEU A 164 -4.27 -3.81 -23.04
C LEU A 164 -5.41 -3.26 -23.90
N PRO A 165 -6.36 -4.10 -24.37
CA PRO A 165 -7.37 -3.68 -25.36
C PRO A 165 -8.13 -2.46 -24.85
N THR A 166 -8.25 -1.43 -25.70
CA THR A 166 -8.73 -0.06 -25.41
C THR A 166 -9.81 -0.04 -24.34
N ARG A 167 -9.40 0.22 -23.10
CA ARG A 167 -10.29 0.40 -21.96
C ARG A 167 -10.69 1.86 -21.98
N GLU A 168 -11.98 2.13 -21.88
CA GLU A 168 -12.51 3.46 -21.59
C GLU A 168 -12.51 3.55 -20.05
N PRO A 169 -11.50 4.17 -19.42
CA PRO A 169 -11.35 4.09 -17.97
C PRO A 169 -12.35 5.01 -17.28
N VAL A 170 -12.66 4.69 -16.03
CA VAL A 170 -13.09 5.69 -15.07
C VAL A 170 -11.83 6.29 -14.45
N LEU A 171 -11.54 7.55 -14.74
CA LEU A 171 -10.40 8.25 -14.16
C LEU A 171 -10.74 8.73 -12.76
N VAL A 172 -9.87 8.49 -11.79
CA VAL A 172 -10.00 8.98 -10.42
C VAL A 172 -8.92 10.04 -10.19
N VAL A 173 -9.30 11.30 -10.15
CA VAL A 173 -8.37 12.41 -9.90
C VAL A 173 -8.11 12.49 -8.40
N ASP A 174 -6.85 12.32 -7.98
CA ASP A 174 -6.45 12.28 -6.57
C ASP A 174 -6.01 13.65 -6.05
N PHE A 175 -6.90 14.33 -5.32
CA PHE A 175 -6.62 15.60 -4.65
C PHE A 175 -5.92 15.44 -3.29
N GLY A 176 -5.20 14.33 -3.07
CA GLY A 176 -4.41 14.05 -1.88
C GLY A 176 -5.22 13.44 -0.74
N ALA A 177 -6.32 12.74 -1.03
CA ALA A 177 -7.08 12.01 -0.03
C ALA A 177 -6.62 10.56 0.09
N GLN A 178 -6.61 10.05 1.33
CA GLN A 178 -6.37 8.63 1.65
C GLN A 178 -7.33 7.67 0.91
N TYR A 179 -8.43 8.17 0.35
CA TYR A 179 -9.51 7.39 -0.24
C TYR A 179 -9.49 7.29 -1.77
N ALA A 180 -8.58 7.95 -2.50
CA ALA A 180 -8.53 7.84 -3.96
C ALA A 180 -8.33 6.38 -4.44
N GLN A 181 -7.45 5.63 -3.77
CA GLN A 181 -7.29 4.19 -4.01
C GLN A 181 -8.56 3.39 -3.70
N LEU A 182 -9.32 3.78 -2.67
CA LEU A 182 -10.57 3.13 -2.29
C LEU A 182 -11.68 3.40 -3.31
N ILE A 183 -11.81 4.64 -3.82
CA ILE A 183 -12.71 4.99 -4.94
C ILE A 183 -12.40 4.11 -6.15
N ALA A 184 -11.13 4.07 -6.59
CA ALA A 184 -10.70 3.27 -7.72
C ALA A 184 -11.02 1.78 -7.52
N ARG A 185 -10.83 1.25 -6.31
CA ARG A 185 -11.17 -0.13 -5.94
C ARG A 185 -12.69 -0.38 -5.99
N ARG A 186 -13.54 0.50 -5.45
CA ARG A 186 -15.01 0.36 -5.50
C ARG A 186 -15.56 0.37 -6.93
N VAL A 187 -14.97 1.16 -7.82
CA VAL A 187 -15.33 1.13 -9.26
C VAL A 187 -15.03 -0.25 -9.89
N ARG A 188 -13.91 -0.88 -9.51
CA ARG A 188 -13.55 -2.24 -9.98
C ARG A 188 -14.41 -3.34 -9.37
N GLU A 189 -14.85 -3.18 -8.12
CA GLU A 189 -15.88 -4.03 -7.51
C GLU A 189 -17.22 -3.97 -8.26
N CYS A 190 -17.49 -2.90 -9.02
CA CYS A 190 -18.64 -2.75 -9.91
C CYS A 190 -18.41 -3.33 -11.33
N HIS A 191 -17.28 -4.01 -11.55
CA HIS A 191 -16.80 -4.56 -12.82
C HIS A 191 -16.42 -3.53 -13.89
N VAL A 192 -16.04 -2.33 -13.49
CA VAL A 192 -15.55 -1.26 -14.39
C VAL A 192 -14.05 -1.00 -14.16
N TYR A 193 -13.29 -0.81 -15.23
CA TYR A 193 -11.86 -0.48 -15.11
C TYR A 193 -11.67 0.97 -14.66
N SER A 194 -10.76 1.18 -13.70
CA SER A 194 -10.43 2.49 -13.14
C SER A 194 -8.93 2.75 -13.12
N GLU A 195 -8.54 4.01 -13.26
CA GLU A 195 -7.16 4.47 -13.15
C GLU A 195 -7.10 5.77 -12.33
N ILE A 196 -6.21 5.83 -11.35
CA ILE A 196 -5.90 7.03 -10.57
C ILE A 196 -4.94 7.91 -11.35
N VAL A 197 -5.20 9.23 -11.38
CA VAL A 197 -4.43 10.23 -12.11
C VAL A 197 -4.15 11.46 -11.26
N SER A 198 -3.06 12.17 -11.56
CA SER A 198 -2.73 13.45 -10.92
C SER A 198 -3.75 14.54 -11.29
N PRO A 199 -4.11 15.45 -10.37
CA PRO A 199 -4.86 16.67 -10.67
C PRO A 199 -4.12 17.66 -11.57
N ASP A 200 -2.80 17.52 -11.72
CA ASP A 200 -1.99 18.40 -12.57
C ASP A 200 -2.09 18.09 -14.08
N LEU A 201 -2.85 17.04 -14.47
CA LEU A 201 -3.09 16.74 -15.87
C LEU A 201 -4.04 17.78 -16.49
N ASP A 202 -3.62 18.38 -17.60
CA ASP A 202 -4.49 19.25 -18.40
C ASP A 202 -5.66 18.46 -19.04
N ALA A 203 -6.69 19.18 -19.50
CA ALA A 203 -7.86 18.56 -20.10
C ALA A 203 -7.50 17.71 -21.34
N GLY A 204 -6.48 18.10 -22.11
CA GLY A 204 -6.01 17.35 -23.27
C GLY A 204 -5.46 15.98 -22.87
N ALA A 205 -4.62 15.94 -21.84
CA ALA A 205 -4.02 14.71 -21.31
C ALA A 205 -5.05 13.79 -20.62
N LEU A 206 -6.04 14.36 -19.93
CA LEU A 206 -7.16 13.62 -19.35
C LEU A 206 -8.04 13.00 -20.45
N LEU A 207 -8.48 13.81 -21.42
CA LEU A 207 -9.40 13.36 -22.48
C LEU A 207 -8.73 12.45 -23.52
N ALA A 208 -7.41 12.57 -23.74
CA ALA A 208 -6.65 11.65 -24.58
C ALA A 208 -6.68 10.18 -24.09
N ARG A 209 -7.02 9.94 -22.81
CA ARG A 209 -7.25 8.60 -22.25
C ARG A 209 -8.63 8.01 -22.60
N ASN A 210 -9.47 8.76 -23.32
CA ASN A 210 -10.85 8.41 -23.68
C ASN A 210 -11.69 7.91 -22.47
N PRO A 211 -11.82 8.73 -21.40
CA PRO A 211 -12.50 8.34 -20.17
C PRO A 211 -14.00 8.09 -20.40
N ALA A 212 -14.51 6.98 -19.85
CA ALA A 212 -15.96 6.74 -19.77
C ALA A 212 -16.63 7.62 -18.69
N ALA A 213 -15.85 8.05 -17.68
CA ALA A 213 -16.24 8.99 -16.64
C ALA A 213 -15.01 9.50 -15.87
N ILE A 214 -15.19 10.57 -15.11
CA ILE A 214 -14.18 11.11 -14.19
C ILE A 214 -14.80 11.17 -12.78
N ILE A 215 -14.03 10.75 -11.77
CA ILE A 215 -14.37 10.90 -10.35
C ILE A 215 -13.31 11.79 -9.71
N LEU A 216 -13.75 12.86 -9.08
CA LEU A 216 -12.91 13.82 -8.37
C LEU A 216 -12.91 13.46 -6.89
N SER A 217 -11.76 13.06 -6.34
CA SER A 217 -11.68 12.60 -4.96
C SER A 217 -11.94 13.70 -3.93
N GLY A 218 -12.06 13.30 -2.66
CA GLY A 218 -11.84 14.22 -1.55
C GLY A 218 -10.39 14.73 -1.51
N GLY A 219 -10.12 15.65 -0.59
CA GLY A 219 -8.79 16.21 -0.34
C GLY A 219 -8.78 16.95 1.01
N PRO A 220 -7.61 17.13 1.66
CA PRO A 220 -7.50 17.82 2.94
C PRO A 220 -7.51 19.35 2.80
N ALA A 221 -7.34 19.87 1.58
CA ALA A 221 -7.31 21.30 1.29
C ALA A 221 -8.70 21.95 1.36
N SER A 222 -8.73 23.25 1.61
CA SER A 222 -9.88 24.11 1.28
C SER A 222 -9.75 24.54 -0.18
N VAL A 223 -10.86 24.59 -0.92
CA VAL A 223 -10.87 25.06 -2.33
C VAL A 223 -10.40 26.51 -2.51
N TYR A 224 -10.37 27.29 -1.42
CA TYR A 224 -9.88 28.68 -1.40
C TYR A 224 -8.47 28.82 -0.80
N ALA A 225 -7.77 27.72 -0.51
CA ALA A 225 -6.40 27.78 -0.02
C ALA A 225 -5.43 28.24 -1.11
N ASP A 226 -4.35 28.92 -0.72
CA ASP A 226 -3.28 29.28 -1.64
C ASP A 226 -2.66 28.00 -2.24
N ASN A 227 -2.70 27.86 -3.57
CA ASN A 227 -2.33 26.66 -4.32
C ASN A 227 -3.24 25.43 -4.05
N ALA A 228 -4.52 25.65 -3.74
CA ALA A 228 -5.51 24.58 -3.74
C ALA A 228 -5.52 23.84 -5.09
N PRO A 229 -5.42 22.49 -5.12
CA PRO A 229 -5.45 21.71 -6.36
C PRO A 229 -6.71 21.98 -7.19
N GLY A 230 -6.52 22.45 -8.43
CA GLY A 230 -7.59 22.75 -9.36
C GLY A 230 -7.92 21.60 -10.31
N LEU A 231 -8.94 21.80 -11.14
CA LEU A 231 -9.17 21.05 -12.37
C LEU A 231 -9.16 22.04 -13.54
N ASP A 232 -8.65 21.63 -14.69
CA ASP A 232 -8.73 22.43 -15.92
C ASP A 232 -10.20 22.69 -16.29
N PRO A 233 -10.66 23.95 -16.41
CA PRO A 233 -12.05 24.26 -16.70
C PRO A 233 -12.60 23.62 -17.99
N ALA A 234 -11.73 23.28 -18.96
CA ALA A 234 -12.15 22.60 -20.18
C ALA A 234 -12.68 21.17 -19.93
N VAL A 235 -12.41 20.56 -18.77
CA VAL A 235 -12.94 19.23 -18.41
C VAL A 235 -14.46 19.27 -18.17
N TRP A 236 -15.01 20.36 -17.62
CA TRP A 236 -16.45 20.49 -17.36
C TRP A 236 -17.30 20.53 -18.63
N GLU A 237 -16.75 21.10 -19.70
CA GLU A 237 -17.41 21.24 -21.01
C GLU A 237 -17.10 20.08 -21.96
N ALA A 238 -16.36 19.06 -21.50
CA ALA A 238 -15.91 17.94 -22.33
C ALA A 238 -17.01 16.91 -22.67
N GLY A 239 -18.18 16.99 -22.03
CA GLY A 239 -19.27 16.02 -22.22
C GLY A 239 -18.97 14.61 -21.69
N VAL A 240 -18.10 14.51 -20.68
CA VAL A 240 -17.80 13.26 -19.96
C VAL A 240 -18.51 13.32 -18.60
N PRO A 241 -19.18 12.27 -18.12
CA PRO A 241 -19.80 12.26 -16.80
C PRO A 241 -18.79 12.49 -15.66
N ILE A 242 -19.10 13.39 -14.72
CA ILE A 242 -18.23 13.73 -13.59
C ILE A 242 -18.94 13.53 -12.24
N LEU A 243 -18.30 12.81 -11.32
CA LEU A 243 -18.72 12.72 -9.91
C LEU A 243 -17.69 13.41 -8.99
N GLY A 244 -18.11 14.47 -8.30
CA GLY A 244 -17.35 15.10 -7.22
C GLY A 244 -17.63 14.47 -5.86
N ILE A 245 -16.58 14.07 -5.13
CA ILE A 245 -16.67 13.54 -3.76
C ILE A 245 -15.97 14.51 -2.81
N CYS A 246 -16.69 15.02 -1.80
CA CYS A 246 -16.18 15.97 -0.81
C CYS A 246 -15.48 17.19 -1.47
N TYR A 247 -14.15 17.30 -1.40
CA TYR A 247 -13.38 18.33 -2.11
C TYR A 247 -13.71 18.41 -3.61
N GLY A 248 -13.88 17.26 -4.28
CA GLY A 248 -14.27 17.22 -5.70
C GLY A 248 -15.63 17.87 -5.98
N GLN A 249 -16.61 17.76 -5.06
CA GLN A 249 -17.87 18.50 -5.15
C GLN A 249 -17.63 20.00 -4.92
N GLN A 250 -16.85 20.37 -3.91
CA GLN A 250 -16.56 21.77 -3.58
C GLN A 250 -15.84 22.48 -4.73
N LEU A 251 -14.91 21.80 -5.40
CA LEU A 251 -14.19 22.29 -6.58
C LEU A 251 -15.15 22.50 -7.76
N MET A 252 -15.99 21.51 -8.06
CA MET A 252 -17.07 21.61 -9.07
C MET A 252 -17.97 22.82 -8.80
N VAL A 253 -18.44 22.98 -7.56
CA VAL A 253 -19.29 24.10 -7.15
C VAL A 253 -18.58 25.43 -7.33
N SER A 254 -17.34 25.54 -6.85
CA SER A 254 -16.57 26.78 -6.91
C SER A 254 -16.26 27.21 -8.34
N GLN A 255 -15.88 26.28 -9.22
CA GLN A 255 -15.54 26.59 -10.61
C GLN A 255 -16.79 26.87 -11.48
N LEU A 256 -17.96 26.36 -11.12
CA LEU A 256 -19.23 26.59 -11.83
C LEU A 256 -20.08 27.74 -11.25
N GLY A 257 -19.53 28.55 -10.34
CA GLY A 257 -20.20 29.77 -9.83
C GLY A 257 -21.19 29.56 -8.67
N GLY A 258 -21.17 28.39 -8.02
CA GLY A 258 -21.86 28.15 -6.76
C GLY A 258 -21.20 28.86 -5.56
N GLU A 259 -21.51 28.43 -4.35
CA GLU A 259 -20.88 28.95 -3.12
C GLU A 259 -20.50 27.83 -2.16
N VAL A 260 -19.21 27.80 -1.80
CA VAL A 260 -18.65 26.99 -0.73
C VAL A 260 -18.31 27.94 0.42
N THR A 261 -18.63 27.59 1.66
CA THR A 261 -18.28 28.42 2.82
C THR A 261 -17.79 27.56 3.99
N ARG A 262 -17.08 28.19 4.92
CA ARG A 262 -16.84 27.61 6.25
C ARG A 262 -18.06 27.86 7.11
N THR A 263 -18.87 26.82 7.30
CA THR A 263 -20.08 26.86 8.14
C THR A 263 -19.77 26.94 9.64
N GLY A 264 -18.50 26.83 10.05
CA GLY A 264 -18.06 26.91 11.44
C GLY A 264 -18.30 25.63 12.25
N THR A 265 -19.13 24.73 11.74
CA THR A 265 -19.36 23.37 12.21
C THR A 265 -18.78 22.39 11.20
N ALA A 266 -17.57 21.89 11.47
CA ALA A 266 -16.98 20.84 10.64
C ALA A 266 -17.68 19.50 10.91
N GLU A 267 -18.22 18.86 9.87
CA GLU A 267 -18.89 17.56 9.98
C GLU A 267 -17.86 16.44 9.74
N PHE A 268 -17.52 15.72 10.81
CA PHE A 268 -16.65 14.55 10.78
C PHE A 268 -17.37 13.34 11.40
N GLY A 269 -17.52 12.28 10.63
CA GLY A 269 -18.07 11.00 11.09
C GLY A 269 -19.43 10.66 10.50
N ARG A 270 -20.23 9.90 11.26
CA ARG A 270 -21.58 9.47 10.83
C ARG A 270 -22.58 10.61 10.96
N THR A 271 -23.21 10.97 9.86
CA THR A 271 -24.26 12.00 9.78
C THR A 271 -25.48 11.40 9.08
N GLU A 272 -26.69 11.77 9.53
CA GLU A 272 -27.92 11.46 8.80
C GLU A 272 -28.13 12.51 7.70
N VAL A 273 -28.33 12.07 6.46
CA VAL A 273 -28.63 12.93 5.31
C VAL A 273 -30.05 12.68 4.82
N THR A 274 -30.78 13.77 4.54
CA THR A 274 -32.10 13.72 3.91
C THR A 274 -31.94 13.82 2.40
N ILE A 275 -32.64 12.98 1.63
CA ILE A 275 -32.44 12.77 0.19
C ILE A 275 -33.73 13.04 -0.60
N ASP A 276 -33.60 13.70 -1.75
CA ASP A 276 -34.69 13.84 -2.73
C ASP A 276 -35.01 12.48 -3.37
N PRO A 277 -36.21 11.91 -3.17
CA PRO A 277 -36.59 10.62 -3.77
C PRO A 277 -36.67 10.67 -5.30
N HIS A 278 -36.68 11.86 -5.90
CA HIS A 278 -36.63 12.09 -7.35
C HIS A 278 -35.21 12.34 -7.89
N SER A 279 -34.16 12.24 -7.07
CA SER A 279 -32.77 12.25 -7.54
C SER A 279 -32.49 11.08 -8.48
N VAL A 280 -31.70 11.31 -9.52
CA VAL A 280 -31.26 10.24 -10.42
C VAL A 280 -30.02 9.52 -9.88
N LEU A 281 -29.21 10.18 -9.05
CA LEU A 281 -28.06 9.57 -8.37
C LEU A 281 -28.47 8.79 -7.10
N LEU A 282 -29.39 9.33 -6.30
CA LEU A 282 -29.71 8.84 -4.95
C LEU A 282 -31.14 8.28 -4.81
N GLY A 283 -31.97 8.37 -5.85
CA GLY A 283 -33.33 7.84 -5.86
C GLY A 283 -33.38 6.33 -5.61
N GLY A 284 -34.38 5.88 -4.84
CA GLY A 284 -34.54 4.45 -4.51
C GLY A 284 -33.52 3.90 -3.49
N LEU A 285 -32.79 4.78 -2.81
CA LEU A 285 -31.91 4.44 -1.68
C LEU A 285 -32.54 4.73 -0.30
N GLY A 286 -33.71 5.37 -0.25
CA GLY A 286 -34.39 5.82 0.97
C GLY A 286 -34.26 7.33 1.21
N GLU A 287 -35.26 7.93 1.86
CA GLU A 287 -35.34 9.37 2.13
C GLU A 287 -34.36 9.85 3.21
N GLN A 288 -33.89 8.93 4.07
CA GLN A 288 -32.86 9.16 5.08
C GLN A 288 -31.78 8.10 4.99
N GLN A 289 -30.51 8.50 5.14
CA GLN A 289 -29.36 7.60 5.17
C GLN A 289 -28.29 8.06 6.15
N THR A 290 -27.65 7.11 6.82
CA THR A 290 -26.37 7.33 7.49
C THR A 290 -25.25 7.39 6.47
N VAL A 291 -24.51 8.50 6.42
CA VAL A 291 -23.35 8.70 5.54
C VAL A 291 -22.12 9.12 6.35
N TRP A 292 -20.93 8.98 5.76
CA TRP A 292 -19.68 9.44 6.37
C TRP A 292 -19.25 10.81 5.82
N MET A 293 -19.41 11.85 6.64
CA MET A 293 -18.92 13.21 6.37
C MET A 293 -17.46 13.37 6.84
N SER A 294 -16.70 14.18 6.12
CA SER A 294 -15.32 14.51 6.48
C SER A 294 -14.88 15.86 5.87
N HIS A 295 -15.48 16.97 6.30
CA HIS A 295 -15.22 18.29 5.71
C HIS A 295 -15.27 19.45 6.72
N ASN A 296 -14.42 20.47 6.48
CA ASN A 296 -14.41 21.74 7.21
C ASN A 296 -15.24 22.84 6.52
N ASP A 297 -15.25 22.79 5.19
CA ASP A 297 -15.99 23.70 4.32
C ASP A 297 -17.23 22.94 3.81
N ALA A 298 -18.33 23.62 3.47
CA ALA A 298 -19.54 22.99 2.95
C ALA A 298 -20.15 23.83 1.81
N VAL A 299 -20.87 23.17 0.91
CA VAL A 299 -21.61 23.83 -0.18
C VAL A 299 -22.89 24.46 0.38
N THR A 300 -23.03 25.78 0.23
CA THR A 300 -24.20 26.54 0.68
C THR A 300 -25.11 26.99 -0.46
N ARG A 301 -24.56 27.15 -1.68
CA ARG A 301 -25.35 27.41 -2.90
C ARG A 301 -24.87 26.51 -4.04
N ALA A 302 -25.77 25.75 -4.62
CA ALA A 302 -25.50 24.99 -5.84
C ALA A 302 -25.27 25.95 -7.04
N PRO A 303 -24.43 25.57 -8.03
CA PRO A 303 -24.30 26.29 -9.30
C PRO A 303 -25.64 26.42 -10.04
N GLU A 304 -25.74 27.39 -10.95
CA GLU A 304 -26.89 27.50 -11.83
C GLU A 304 -27.02 26.24 -12.72
N GLY A 305 -28.24 25.72 -12.85
CA GLY A 305 -28.56 24.45 -13.52
C GLY A 305 -28.45 23.20 -12.63
N CYS A 306 -27.66 23.23 -11.55
CA CYS A 306 -27.54 22.10 -10.63
C CYS A 306 -28.71 22.06 -9.62
N ARG A 307 -29.32 20.89 -9.45
CA ARG A 307 -30.35 20.63 -8.44
C ARG A 307 -29.72 20.05 -7.18
N THR A 308 -29.99 20.64 -6.02
CA THR A 308 -29.71 20.02 -4.72
C THR A 308 -30.59 18.79 -4.53
N ILE A 309 -29.97 17.65 -4.20
CA ILE A 309 -30.63 16.35 -4.03
C ILE A 309 -30.40 15.70 -2.66
N ALA A 310 -29.54 16.27 -1.81
CA ALA A 310 -29.45 15.87 -0.42
C ALA A 310 -29.00 17.04 0.47
N ALA A 311 -29.37 16.99 1.75
CA ALA A 311 -28.99 17.99 2.76
C ALA A 311 -28.79 17.37 4.15
N THR A 312 -27.89 17.98 4.94
CA THR A 312 -27.72 17.77 6.40
C THR A 312 -27.93 19.09 7.13
N ASP A 313 -27.98 19.07 8.47
CA ASP A 313 -28.04 20.28 9.29
C ASP A 313 -26.79 21.18 9.09
N GLY A 314 -25.61 20.59 8.85
CA GLY A 314 -24.35 21.31 8.61
C GLY A 314 -24.03 21.62 7.14
N SER A 315 -24.71 20.96 6.18
CA SER A 315 -24.48 21.07 4.74
C SER A 315 -25.80 21.15 3.95
N PRO A 316 -26.27 22.37 3.62
CA PRO A 316 -27.52 22.59 2.86
C PRO A 316 -27.51 21.96 1.46
N VAL A 317 -26.34 21.67 0.90
CA VAL A 317 -26.17 21.01 -0.40
C VAL A 317 -25.22 19.81 -0.24
N ALA A 318 -25.61 18.88 0.64
CA ALA A 318 -24.88 17.63 0.89
C ALA A 318 -24.78 16.72 -0.36
N ALA A 319 -25.65 16.90 -1.35
CA ALA A 319 -25.44 16.39 -2.71
C ALA A 319 -26.15 17.25 -3.76
N LEU A 320 -25.64 17.24 -4.99
CA LEU A 320 -26.20 17.92 -6.16
C LEU A 320 -26.11 17.07 -7.44
N GLU A 321 -26.96 17.34 -8.42
CA GLU A 321 -26.90 16.76 -9.76
C GLU A 321 -27.32 17.76 -10.84
N ASP A 322 -26.70 17.67 -12.01
CA ASP A 322 -27.17 18.20 -13.30
C ASP A 322 -27.19 17.03 -14.29
N PRO A 323 -28.34 16.37 -14.48
CA PRO A 323 -28.48 15.26 -15.42
C PRO A 323 -28.30 15.63 -16.89
N GLY A 324 -28.30 16.93 -17.25
CA GLY A 324 -28.14 17.41 -18.62
C GLY A 324 -26.68 17.65 -19.01
N ARG A 325 -25.84 18.10 -18.07
CA ARG A 325 -24.37 18.18 -18.21
C ARG A 325 -23.63 16.95 -17.66
N GLU A 326 -24.37 15.99 -17.11
CA GLU A 326 -23.84 14.77 -16.48
C GLU A 326 -22.88 15.03 -15.31
N LEU A 327 -23.17 16.07 -14.53
CA LEU A 327 -22.40 16.48 -13.36
C LEU A 327 -23.11 16.03 -12.07
N TYR A 328 -22.38 15.41 -11.15
CA TYR A 328 -22.90 14.89 -9.89
C TYR A 328 -21.94 15.23 -8.75
N GLY A 329 -22.45 15.50 -7.57
CA GLY A 329 -21.62 15.84 -6.41
C GLY A 329 -22.20 15.33 -5.10
N VAL A 330 -21.35 14.79 -4.23
CA VAL A 330 -21.69 14.33 -2.88
C VAL A 330 -20.67 14.81 -1.86
N GLN A 331 -21.12 15.31 -0.71
CA GLN A 331 -20.26 15.90 0.31
C GLN A 331 -19.69 14.84 1.26
N PHE A 332 -20.35 13.68 1.31
CA PHE A 332 -19.96 12.47 2.02
C PHE A 332 -19.13 11.52 1.14
N HIS A 333 -18.51 10.52 1.78
CA HIS A 333 -17.69 9.50 1.13
C HIS A 333 -18.49 8.22 0.83
N PRO A 334 -18.94 7.94 -0.41
CA PRO A 334 -19.61 6.69 -0.77
C PRO A 334 -18.68 5.46 -0.84
N GLU A 335 -17.35 5.67 -0.84
CA GLU A 335 -16.35 4.61 -1.01
C GLU A 335 -16.03 3.85 0.30
N VAL A 336 -16.26 4.48 1.46
CA VAL A 336 -15.97 3.92 2.79
C VAL A 336 -17.10 3.04 3.32
N SER A 337 -16.75 2.00 4.08
CA SER A 337 -17.73 1.10 4.71
C SER A 337 -18.62 1.77 5.77
N HIS A 338 -18.32 3.01 6.15
CA HIS A 338 -19.14 3.81 7.07
C HIS A 338 -20.38 4.43 6.41
N THR A 339 -20.47 4.39 5.08
CA THR A 339 -21.65 4.80 4.30
C THR A 339 -22.31 3.51 3.74
N PRO A 340 -23.31 2.91 4.41
CA PRO A 340 -23.74 1.54 4.12
C PRO A 340 -24.24 1.32 2.69
N LEU A 341 -24.91 2.33 2.11
CA LEU A 341 -25.41 2.30 0.73
C LEU A 341 -24.45 2.97 -0.28
N GLY A 342 -23.25 3.35 0.13
CA GLY A 342 -22.29 4.10 -0.70
C GLY A 342 -21.90 3.37 -1.98
N ARG A 343 -21.79 2.04 -1.93
CA ARG A 343 -21.64 1.20 -3.13
C ARG A 343 -22.78 1.41 -4.14
N ARG A 344 -24.04 1.53 -3.69
CA ARG A 344 -25.19 1.75 -4.59
C ARG A 344 -25.15 3.14 -5.23
N VAL A 345 -24.59 4.15 -4.56
CA VAL A 345 -24.35 5.49 -5.13
C VAL A 345 -23.35 5.41 -6.29
N LEU A 346 -22.24 4.68 -6.09
CA LEU A 346 -21.25 4.46 -7.15
C LEU A 346 -21.82 3.61 -8.30
N GLU A 347 -22.60 2.56 -8.00
CA GLU A 347 -23.29 1.76 -9.02
C GLU A 347 -24.32 2.58 -9.82
N ALA A 348 -25.02 3.51 -9.17
CA ALA A 348 -25.97 4.43 -9.81
C ALA A 348 -25.26 5.45 -10.71
N PHE A 349 -24.15 6.06 -10.27
CA PHE A 349 -23.31 6.90 -11.13
C PHE A 349 -22.80 6.11 -12.34
N LEU A 350 -22.16 4.96 -12.12
CA LEU A 350 -21.59 4.14 -13.19
C LEU A 350 -22.64 3.60 -14.18
N ALA A 351 -23.90 3.43 -13.76
CA ALA A 351 -25.00 3.05 -14.65
C ALA A 351 -25.43 4.18 -15.63
N ARG A 352 -25.01 5.42 -15.38
CA ARG A 352 -25.25 6.58 -16.26
C ARG A 352 -24.10 6.82 -17.24
N THR A 353 -22.93 6.28 -16.94
CA THR A 353 -21.75 6.33 -17.79
C THR A 353 -21.84 5.30 -18.92
N GLY A 354 -21.12 5.51 -20.02
CA GLY A 354 -20.91 4.48 -21.05
C GLY A 354 -20.02 3.30 -20.60
N ALA A 355 -19.55 3.30 -19.35
CA ALA A 355 -18.47 2.43 -18.89
C ALA A 355 -18.83 0.95 -18.97
N ARG A 356 -18.10 0.22 -19.83
CA ARG A 356 -18.33 -1.20 -20.06
C ARG A 356 -17.99 -2.02 -18.81
N ARG A 357 -18.98 -2.75 -18.28
CA ARG A 357 -18.82 -3.73 -17.18
C ARG A 357 -18.10 -5.01 -17.63
N ALA A 358 -16.87 -4.87 -18.11
CA ALA A 358 -16.03 -5.95 -18.63
C ALA A 358 -14.79 -6.24 -17.76
N TRP A 359 -14.65 -5.61 -16.61
CA TRP A 359 -13.55 -5.84 -15.68
C TRP A 359 -13.86 -7.03 -14.75
N THR A 360 -13.37 -8.20 -15.16
CA THR A 360 -13.54 -9.47 -14.45
C THR A 360 -12.21 -10.21 -14.40
N SER A 361 -12.02 -11.09 -13.44
CA SER A 361 -10.80 -11.89 -13.32
C SER A 361 -10.52 -12.72 -14.59
N HIS A 362 -11.54 -13.32 -15.21
CA HIS A 362 -11.40 -13.97 -16.52
C HIS A 362 -10.92 -13.04 -17.65
N SER A 363 -11.44 -11.81 -17.76
CA SER A 363 -11.02 -10.87 -18.81
C SER A 363 -9.63 -10.27 -18.55
N VAL A 364 -9.28 -10.09 -17.27
CA VAL A 364 -7.92 -9.78 -16.82
C VAL A 364 -6.96 -10.89 -17.23
N ILE A 365 -7.24 -12.15 -16.87
CA ILE A 365 -6.40 -13.30 -17.23
C ILE A 365 -6.21 -13.36 -18.75
N ALA A 366 -7.28 -13.34 -19.54
CA ALA A 366 -7.21 -13.42 -20.99
C ALA A 366 -6.41 -12.28 -21.63
N SER A 367 -6.59 -11.04 -21.17
CA SER A 367 -5.85 -9.88 -21.71
C SER A 367 -4.38 -9.84 -21.27
N SER A 368 -4.08 -10.22 -20.02
CA SER A 368 -2.69 -10.36 -19.55
C SER A 368 -1.96 -11.50 -20.27
N VAL A 369 -2.58 -12.66 -20.45
CA VAL A 369 -2.01 -13.80 -21.20
C VAL A 369 -1.65 -13.40 -22.63
N ALA A 370 -2.53 -12.67 -23.33
CA ALA A 370 -2.24 -12.17 -24.67
C ALA A 370 -1.04 -11.20 -24.68
N ALA A 371 -1.01 -10.22 -23.76
CA ALA A 371 0.07 -9.25 -23.66
C ALA A 371 1.42 -9.89 -23.30
N ILE A 372 1.44 -10.88 -22.39
CA ILE A 372 2.66 -11.61 -22.03
C ILE A 372 3.19 -12.41 -23.22
N ARG A 373 2.31 -13.10 -23.98
CA ARG A 373 2.71 -13.84 -25.19
C ARG A 373 3.31 -12.92 -26.26
N GLU A 374 2.74 -11.73 -26.45
CA GLU A 374 3.27 -10.72 -27.38
C GLU A 374 4.62 -10.16 -26.91
N GLN A 375 4.76 -9.84 -25.61
CA GLN A 375 5.99 -9.28 -25.05
C GLN A 375 7.15 -10.29 -25.05
N VAL A 376 6.90 -11.53 -24.59
CA VAL A 376 7.94 -12.55 -24.39
C VAL A 376 8.30 -13.26 -25.69
N GLY A 377 7.32 -13.53 -26.55
CA GLY A 377 7.49 -14.40 -27.71
C GLY A 377 8.05 -15.77 -27.31
N GLY A 378 9.13 -16.20 -27.96
CA GLY A 378 9.81 -17.48 -27.70
C GLY A 378 10.97 -17.43 -26.70
N ALA A 379 11.15 -16.36 -25.93
CA ALA A 379 12.25 -16.23 -24.99
C ALA A 379 12.01 -16.96 -23.66
N THR A 380 13.08 -17.35 -22.97
CA THR A 380 13.05 -17.89 -21.61
C THR A 380 12.74 -16.78 -20.60
N VAL A 381 11.90 -17.11 -19.62
CA VAL A 381 11.38 -16.18 -18.60
C VAL A 381 11.75 -16.69 -17.21
N LEU A 382 12.34 -15.83 -16.38
CA LEU A 382 12.72 -16.12 -15.01
C LEU A 382 11.71 -15.51 -14.02
N CYS A 383 11.34 -16.24 -12.97
CA CYS A 383 10.48 -15.72 -11.91
C CYS A 383 11.02 -16.08 -10.51
N GLY A 384 11.18 -15.08 -9.65
CA GLY A 384 11.48 -15.28 -8.24
C GLY A 384 10.22 -15.57 -7.42
N LEU A 385 10.10 -16.79 -6.90
CA LEU A 385 9.03 -17.18 -5.98
C LEU A 385 9.45 -16.91 -4.54
N SER A 386 8.61 -16.17 -3.81
CA SER A 386 8.86 -15.85 -2.40
C SER A 386 7.88 -16.52 -1.43
N GLY A 387 7.09 -17.49 -1.90
CA GLY A 387 5.98 -18.09 -1.12
C GLY A 387 4.79 -17.16 -0.83
N GLY A 388 4.83 -15.92 -1.34
CA GLY A 388 3.75 -14.93 -1.22
C GLY A 388 2.80 -14.96 -2.43
N VAL A 389 1.53 -14.66 -2.18
CA VAL A 389 0.45 -14.72 -3.18
C VAL A 389 0.76 -13.98 -4.48
N ASP A 390 1.36 -12.78 -4.44
CA ASP A 390 1.63 -12.01 -5.66
C ASP A 390 2.64 -12.72 -6.58
N SER A 391 3.71 -13.29 -6.01
CA SER A 391 4.69 -14.06 -6.77
C SER A 391 4.08 -15.34 -7.34
N ALA A 392 3.17 -15.97 -6.61
CA ALA A 392 2.49 -17.18 -7.05
C ALA A 392 1.49 -16.91 -8.19
N VAL A 393 0.65 -15.87 -8.05
CA VAL A 393 -0.31 -15.49 -9.09
C VAL A 393 0.39 -14.95 -10.33
N ALA A 394 1.47 -14.16 -10.17
CA ALA A 394 2.29 -13.71 -11.31
C ALA A 394 2.92 -14.89 -12.07
N ALA A 395 3.48 -15.88 -11.34
CA ALA A 395 4.05 -17.07 -11.95
C ALA A 395 2.99 -17.93 -12.64
N ALA A 396 1.82 -18.15 -12.03
CA ALA A 396 0.72 -18.90 -12.63
C ALA A 396 0.19 -18.22 -13.91
N LEU A 397 0.01 -16.90 -13.89
CA LEU A 397 -0.47 -16.12 -15.02
C LEU A 397 0.55 -16.07 -16.19
N VAL A 398 1.85 -16.05 -15.88
CA VAL A 398 2.91 -16.17 -16.89
C VAL A 398 3.01 -17.61 -17.40
N HIS A 399 2.82 -18.63 -16.56
CA HIS A 399 2.80 -20.03 -16.99
C HIS A 399 1.65 -20.31 -17.97
N GLU A 400 0.45 -19.80 -17.71
CA GLU A 400 -0.69 -19.87 -18.65
C GLU A 400 -0.34 -19.19 -20.00
N ALA A 401 0.50 -18.17 -19.97
CA ALA A 401 0.97 -17.50 -21.18
C ALA A 401 2.04 -18.29 -21.96
N VAL A 402 3.10 -18.77 -21.30
CA VAL A 402 4.33 -19.26 -21.98
C VAL A 402 4.78 -20.68 -21.60
N GLY A 403 4.00 -21.40 -20.78
CA GLY A 403 4.21 -22.81 -20.47
C GLY A 403 5.59 -23.12 -19.87
N GLU A 404 6.34 -23.97 -20.57
CA GLU A 404 7.68 -24.45 -20.17
C GLU A 404 8.78 -23.38 -20.30
N GLN A 405 8.53 -22.24 -20.99
CA GLN A 405 9.48 -21.13 -21.06
C GLN A 405 9.71 -20.46 -19.69
N LEU A 406 8.82 -20.71 -18.71
CA LEU A 406 8.92 -20.18 -17.36
C LEU A 406 9.80 -21.06 -16.45
N VAL A 407 10.90 -20.48 -15.97
CA VAL A 407 11.72 -21.02 -14.88
C VAL A 407 11.43 -20.25 -13.59
N CYS A 408 10.91 -20.95 -12.59
CA CYS A 408 10.67 -20.41 -11.26
C CYS A 408 11.84 -20.76 -10.33
N VAL A 409 12.36 -19.78 -9.60
CA VAL A 409 13.40 -19.98 -8.58
C VAL A 409 12.83 -19.65 -7.19
N LEU A 410 12.83 -20.64 -6.30
CA LEU A 410 12.50 -20.51 -4.89
C LEU A 410 13.79 -20.61 -4.06
N VAL A 411 14.16 -19.54 -3.38
CA VAL A 411 15.33 -19.52 -2.49
C VAL A 411 14.88 -19.84 -1.06
N ASP A 412 15.34 -20.97 -0.51
CA ASP A 412 15.23 -21.24 0.91
C ASP A 412 16.31 -20.46 1.66
N THR A 413 15.90 -19.31 2.19
CA THR A 413 16.74 -18.41 2.99
C THR A 413 16.97 -18.91 4.41
N GLY A 414 16.23 -19.94 4.86
CA GLY A 414 16.17 -20.35 6.27
C GLY A 414 15.34 -19.40 7.15
N LEU A 415 14.77 -18.34 6.59
CA LEU A 415 13.95 -17.36 7.30
C LEU A 415 12.44 -17.57 7.05
N LEU A 416 12.08 -18.67 6.38
CA LEU A 416 10.71 -19.07 6.08
C LEU A 416 10.03 -19.77 7.27
N ARG A 417 8.70 -19.91 7.20
CA ARG A 417 7.91 -20.63 8.23
C ARG A 417 8.15 -22.14 8.14
N GLU A 418 7.81 -22.86 9.20
CA GLU A 418 7.82 -24.33 9.21
C GLU A 418 6.94 -24.88 8.07
N GLY A 419 7.48 -25.85 7.30
CA GLY A 419 6.80 -26.48 6.18
C GLY A 419 6.74 -25.68 4.87
N GLU A 420 7.04 -24.38 4.88
CA GLU A 420 6.71 -23.46 3.78
C GLU A 420 7.32 -23.83 2.41
N VAL A 421 8.58 -24.26 2.37
CA VAL A 421 9.22 -24.68 1.11
C VAL A 421 8.50 -25.88 0.50
N ALA A 422 8.13 -26.86 1.33
CA ALA A 422 7.41 -28.06 0.90
C ALA A 422 5.96 -27.74 0.49
N GLU A 423 5.29 -26.83 1.20
CA GLU A 423 3.96 -26.32 0.82
C GLU A 423 3.98 -25.67 -0.57
N VAL A 424 4.96 -24.79 -0.83
CA VAL A 424 5.12 -24.10 -2.14
C VAL A 424 5.46 -25.11 -3.24
N GLN A 425 6.42 -26.02 -3.00
CA GLN A 425 6.76 -27.08 -3.95
C GLN A 425 5.55 -27.97 -4.29
N ALA A 426 4.76 -28.37 -3.29
CA ALA A 426 3.56 -29.18 -3.48
C ALA A 426 2.44 -28.40 -4.18
N ALA A 427 2.27 -27.10 -3.91
CA ALA A 427 1.30 -26.26 -4.61
C ALA A 427 1.67 -26.12 -6.10
N PHE A 428 2.91 -25.75 -6.40
CA PHE A 428 3.38 -25.58 -7.78
C PHE A 428 3.36 -26.91 -8.56
N GLY A 429 3.96 -27.98 -8.01
CA GLY A 429 4.04 -29.27 -8.70
C GLY A 429 2.69 -29.96 -8.94
N ARG A 430 1.61 -29.53 -8.27
CA ARG A 430 0.24 -30.03 -8.52
C ARG A 430 -0.54 -29.24 -9.57
N HIS A 431 -0.13 -28.00 -9.89
CA HIS A 431 -0.96 -27.07 -10.68
C HIS A 431 -0.23 -26.43 -11.86
N SER A 432 1.10 -26.53 -11.91
CA SER A 432 1.92 -25.99 -12.97
C SER A 432 2.97 -27.00 -13.40
N GLN A 433 3.17 -27.11 -14.71
CA GLN A 433 4.31 -27.83 -15.30
C GLN A 433 5.56 -26.93 -15.40
N ALA A 434 5.51 -25.71 -14.85
CA ALA A 434 6.66 -24.80 -14.83
C ALA A 434 7.84 -25.41 -14.07
N ARG A 435 9.04 -25.12 -14.56
CA ARG A 435 10.27 -25.64 -13.97
C ARG A 435 10.58 -24.92 -12.66
N LEU A 436 10.22 -25.54 -11.54
CA LEU A 436 10.57 -25.04 -10.20
C LEU A 436 11.98 -25.52 -9.79
N VAL A 437 12.89 -24.57 -9.65
CA VAL A 437 14.21 -24.73 -9.03
C VAL A 437 14.13 -24.29 -7.57
N THR A 438 14.57 -25.13 -6.65
CA THR A 438 14.71 -24.76 -5.23
C THR A 438 16.19 -24.68 -4.85
N VAL A 439 16.58 -23.60 -4.18
CA VAL A 439 17.97 -23.30 -3.82
C VAL A 439 18.09 -23.24 -2.30
N ASP A 440 18.81 -24.18 -1.68
CA ASP A 440 19.13 -24.13 -0.26
C ASP A 440 20.27 -23.13 0.00
N ALA A 441 19.95 -22.01 0.63
CA ALA A 441 20.90 -20.97 1.00
C ALA A 441 20.94 -20.71 2.51
N ARG A 442 20.28 -21.55 3.34
CA ARG A 442 20.04 -21.33 4.76
C ARG A 442 21.30 -20.91 5.54
N GLN A 443 22.39 -21.64 5.34
CA GLN A 443 23.68 -21.38 5.99
C GLN A 443 24.35 -20.07 5.54
N ARG A 444 24.11 -19.62 4.30
CA ARG A 444 24.64 -18.33 3.80
C ARG A 444 23.95 -17.16 4.49
N PHE A 445 22.61 -17.18 4.56
CA PHE A 445 21.83 -16.16 5.24
C PHE A 445 22.13 -16.11 6.73
N LEU A 446 22.18 -17.26 7.41
CA LEU A 446 22.53 -17.31 8.83
C LEU A 446 23.94 -16.77 9.09
N GLY A 447 24.92 -17.12 8.24
CA GLY A 447 26.28 -16.58 8.31
C GLY A 447 26.39 -15.07 8.05
N ARG A 448 25.44 -14.47 7.30
CA ARG A 448 25.34 -13.01 7.09
C ARG A 448 24.67 -12.27 8.25
N LEU A 449 23.86 -12.96 9.05
CA LEU A 449 23.10 -12.39 10.16
C LEU A 449 23.78 -12.58 11.54
N ALA A 450 24.86 -13.36 11.60
CA ALA A 450 25.63 -13.60 12.82
C ALA A 450 26.09 -12.29 13.47
N GLY A 451 25.73 -12.06 14.74
CA GLY A 451 26.03 -10.83 15.47
C GLY A 451 25.24 -9.57 15.03
N VAL A 452 24.38 -9.65 14.02
CA VAL A 452 23.58 -8.50 13.54
C VAL A 452 22.29 -8.39 14.35
N THR A 453 22.16 -7.32 15.12
CA THR A 453 20.96 -7.03 15.93
C THR A 453 20.10 -5.89 15.39
N ASP A 454 20.68 -4.97 14.61
CA ASP A 454 19.97 -3.82 14.06
C ASP A 454 19.03 -4.26 12.92
N PRO A 455 17.74 -3.87 12.93
CA PRO A 455 16.75 -4.38 11.99
C PRO A 455 16.97 -3.90 10.54
N GLU A 456 17.48 -2.68 10.33
CA GLU A 456 17.79 -2.17 9.00
C GLU A 456 19.01 -2.86 8.41
N GLU A 457 20.04 -3.11 9.23
CA GLU A 457 21.19 -3.92 8.80
C GLU A 457 20.77 -5.38 8.52
N LYS A 458 19.86 -5.98 9.31
CA LYS A 458 19.29 -7.30 9.00
C LYS A 458 18.60 -7.28 7.63
N ARG A 459 17.74 -6.29 7.36
CA ARG A 459 17.06 -6.10 6.05
C ARG A 459 18.07 -5.96 4.91
N ARG A 460 19.08 -5.10 5.06
CA ARG A 460 20.14 -4.85 4.07
C ARG A 460 20.96 -6.11 3.77
N HIS A 461 21.34 -6.87 4.80
CA HIS A 461 22.11 -8.12 4.64
C HIS A 461 21.30 -9.21 3.93
N ILE A 462 20.02 -9.37 4.26
CA ILE A 462 19.13 -10.34 3.62
C ILE A 462 18.91 -9.97 2.16
N GLY A 463 18.63 -8.70 1.86
CA GLY A 463 18.45 -8.23 0.47
C GLY A 463 19.67 -8.53 -0.40
N ALA A 464 20.86 -8.11 0.05
CA ALA A 464 22.09 -8.28 -0.69
C ALA A 464 22.48 -9.76 -0.93
N GLU A 465 22.21 -10.66 0.03
CA GLU A 465 22.50 -12.09 -0.15
C GLU A 465 21.44 -12.79 -1.01
N PHE A 466 20.16 -12.39 -0.92
CA PHE A 466 19.09 -12.92 -1.79
C PHE A 466 19.35 -12.63 -3.27
N ILE A 467 19.74 -11.39 -3.58
CA ILE A 467 20.11 -10.96 -4.94
C ILE A 467 21.20 -11.88 -5.53
N ARG A 468 22.30 -12.10 -4.79
CA ARG A 468 23.42 -12.96 -5.22
C ARG A 468 23.01 -14.42 -5.41
N VAL A 469 22.27 -14.99 -4.46
CA VAL A 469 21.79 -16.38 -4.58
C VAL A 469 20.84 -16.54 -5.77
N PHE A 470 20.02 -15.53 -6.04
CA PHE A 470 19.12 -15.51 -7.18
C PHE A 470 19.87 -15.41 -8.52
N GLU A 471 20.92 -14.57 -8.61
CA GLU A 471 21.82 -14.49 -9.77
C GLU A 471 22.54 -15.82 -10.05
N GLU A 472 23.12 -16.44 -9.01
CA GLU A 472 23.80 -17.73 -9.12
C GLU A 472 22.83 -18.81 -9.66
N ALA A 473 21.59 -18.82 -9.19
CA ALA A 473 20.55 -19.73 -9.66
C ALA A 473 20.05 -19.41 -11.07
N ALA A 474 19.92 -18.12 -11.42
CA ALA A 474 19.58 -17.66 -12.76
C ALA A 474 20.65 -18.12 -13.77
N ALA A 475 21.92 -17.84 -13.49
CA ALA A 475 23.05 -18.25 -14.33
C ALA A 475 23.20 -19.78 -14.43
N ALA A 476 22.87 -20.54 -13.37
CA ALA A 476 22.96 -22.00 -13.39
C ALA A 476 21.78 -22.70 -14.12
N HIS A 477 20.59 -22.09 -14.15
CA HIS A 477 19.37 -22.78 -14.60
C HIS A 477 18.60 -22.10 -15.72
N ALA A 478 18.85 -20.82 -15.99
CA ALA A 478 18.15 -19.99 -16.98
C ALA A 478 19.10 -18.90 -17.54
N ALA A 479 20.33 -19.29 -17.93
CA ALA A 479 21.36 -18.38 -18.43
C ALA A 479 20.97 -17.61 -19.70
N ASP A 480 19.97 -18.10 -20.43
CA ASP A 480 19.35 -17.55 -21.63
C ASP A 480 18.07 -16.74 -21.34
N ALA A 481 17.68 -16.59 -20.08
CA ALA A 481 16.52 -15.78 -19.70
C ALA A 481 16.71 -14.32 -20.14
N LYS A 482 15.73 -13.79 -20.88
CA LYS A 482 15.69 -12.38 -21.28
C LYS A 482 14.75 -11.56 -20.39
N PHE A 483 13.81 -12.23 -19.74
CA PHE A 483 12.73 -11.59 -19.01
C PHE A 483 12.73 -11.99 -17.54
N LEU A 484 12.44 -11.02 -16.65
CA LEU A 484 12.22 -11.24 -15.23
C LEU A 484 10.78 -10.87 -14.85
N VAL A 485 10.07 -11.83 -14.25
CA VAL A 485 8.70 -11.63 -13.73
C VAL A 485 8.75 -10.96 -12.37
N GLN A 486 7.97 -9.88 -12.21
CA GLN A 486 7.74 -9.23 -10.92
C GLN A 486 6.26 -9.14 -10.60
N GLY A 487 5.90 -9.56 -9.38
CA GLY A 487 4.57 -9.32 -8.79
C GLY A 487 4.47 -7.90 -8.24
N THR A 488 4.66 -6.90 -9.09
CA THR A 488 4.38 -5.48 -8.82
C THR A 488 2.86 -5.27 -8.92
N LEU A 489 2.28 -4.57 -7.95
CA LEU A 489 0.84 -4.31 -7.86
C LEU A 489 0.51 -2.87 -8.20
N TYR A 490 -0.78 -2.57 -8.41
CA TYR A 490 -1.19 -1.20 -8.76
C TYR A 490 -0.86 -0.13 -7.69
N PRO A 491 -0.99 -0.39 -6.37
CA PRO A 491 -0.49 0.53 -5.35
C PRO A 491 1.01 0.83 -5.45
N ASP A 492 1.85 -0.18 -5.76
CA ASP A 492 3.30 0.02 -5.94
C ASP A 492 3.59 1.01 -7.09
N VAL A 493 2.78 0.99 -8.16
CA VAL A 493 2.89 1.90 -9.31
C VAL A 493 2.45 3.32 -8.95
N ILE A 494 1.37 3.47 -8.17
CA ILE A 494 0.88 4.79 -7.72
C ILE A 494 1.91 5.46 -6.81
N GLU A 495 2.43 4.73 -5.82
CA GLU A 495 3.44 5.24 -4.88
C GLU A 495 4.78 5.61 -5.57
N SER A 496 5.11 4.94 -6.68
CA SER A 496 6.34 5.21 -7.43
C SER A 496 6.19 6.20 -8.59
N GLY A 497 4.96 6.52 -8.99
CA GLY A 497 4.63 7.50 -10.04
C GLY A 497 4.18 8.88 -9.53
N GLY A 498 4.23 9.12 -8.21
CA GLY A 498 3.83 10.39 -7.60
C GLY A 498 4.86 11.51 -7.82
N ASP A 499 4.81 12.17 -8.98
CA ASP A 499 5.67 13.30 -9.38
C ASP A 499 5.40 14.63 -8.61
N ASN A 500 5.12 14.56 -7.31
CA ASN A 500 5.04 15.72 -6.41
C ASN A 500 6.44 16.17 -5.94
N GLY A 501 7.31 16.50 -6.90
CA GLY A 501 8.63 17.10 -6.64
C GLY A 501 9.69 16.17 -6.06
N ALA A 502 9.42 14.87 -5.91
CA ALA A 502 10.45 13.86 -5.72
C ALA A 502 11.23 13.72 -7.04
N ALA A 503 12.37 14.42 -7.12
CA ALA A 503 13.19 14.52 -8.33
C ALA A 503 13.39 13.16 -9.04
N THR A 504 13.51 13.23 -10.37
CA THR A 504 13.82 12.13 -11.30
C THR A 504 15.03 11.27 -10.88
N ILE A 505 14.81 10.34 -9.94
CA ILE A 505 15.79 9.38 -9.42
C ILE A 505 15.17 7.96 -9.46
N LYS A 506 14.50 7.64 -10.58
CA LYS A 506 14.21 6.25 -11.01
C LYS A 506 14.35 6.03 -12.52
N SER A 507 14.84 7.00 -13.29
CA SER A 507 15.27 6.76 -14.67
C SER A 507 16.57 5.94 -14.66
N HIS A 508 16.57 4.79 -15.35
CA HIS A 508 17.62 3.75 -15.39
C HIS A 508 17.62 2.69 -14.27
N HIS A 509 16.46 2.32 -13.71
CA HIS A 509 16.35 0.99 -13.08
C HIS A 509 16.08 -0.11 -14.12
N ASN A 510 17.16 -0.69 -14.66
CA ASN A 510 17.13 -2.14 -14.83
C ASN A 510 16.97 -2.72 -13.42
N VAL A 511 15.85 -3.41 -13.19
CA VAL A 511 15.49 -4.19 -11.99
C VAL A 511 16.17 -3.72 -10.69
N ALA A 512 15.47 -2.89 -9.90
CA ALA A 512 15.97 -2.46 -8.59
C ALA A 512 16.53 -3.65 -7.78
N GLY A 513 17.84 -3.62 -7.51
CA GLY A 513 18.56 -4.64 -6.75
C GLY A 513 19.54 -5.49 -7.56
N LEU A 514 19.28 -5.73 -8.84
CA LEU A 514 20.27 -6.43 -9.66
C LEU A 514 21.47 -5.51 -9.95
N PRO A 515 22.69 -6.06 -9.99
CA PRO A 515 23.88 -5.30 -10.33
C PRO A 515 23.81 -4.86 -11.80
N ALA A 516 24.52 -3.77 -12.12
CA ALA A 516 24.38 -3.03 -13.37
C ALA A 516 24.84 -3.78 -14.64
N ASP A 517 25.36 -5.00 -14.48
CA ASP A 517 25.78 -5.94 -15.52
C ASP A 517 24.71 -6.98 -15.89
N VAL A 518 23.56 -7.01 -15.21
CA VAL A 518 22.44 -7.93 -15.50
C VAL A 518 21.32 -7.19 -16.24
N ASP A 519 21.11 -7.55 -17.51
CA ASP A 519 20.15 -6.91 -18.42
C ASP A 519 18.91 -7.79 -18.66
N PHE A 520 17.90 -7.65 -17.79
CA PHE A 520 16.59 -8.29 -17.95
C PHE A 520 15.51 -7.27 -18.31
N GLU A 521 14.64 -7.63 -19.26
CA GLU A 521 13.39 -6.90 -19.49
C GLU A 521 12.30 -7.35 -18.47
N LEU A 522 11.57 -6.39 -17.90
CA LEU A 522 10.57 -6.67 -16.86
C LEU A 522 9.23 -7.14 -17.43
N VAL A 523 8.65 -8.18 -16.81
CA VAL A 523 7.28 -8.65 -17.04
C VAL A 523 6.50 -8.47 -15.74
N GLU A 524 5.59 -7.49 -15.71
CA GLU A 524 4.85 -7.09 -14.50
C GLU A 524 3.33 -7.35 -14.67
N PRO A 525 2.88 -8.61 -14.68
CA PRO A 525 1.54 -8.97 -15.14
C PRO A 525 0.42 -8.54 -14.18
N LEU A 526 0.77 -8.15 -12.95
CA LEU A 526 -0.16 -7.72 -11.89
C LEU A 526 -0.17 -6.19 -11.69
N ARG A 527 0.60 -5.42 -12.46
CA ARG A 527 0.84 -3.97 -12.25
C ARG A 527 -0.41 -3.08 -12.28
N TRP A 528 -1.52 -3.60 -12.82
CA TRP A 528 -2.80 -2.92 -12.92
C TRP A 528 -3.86 -3.48 -11.96
N LEU A 529 -3.49 -4.35 -11.01
CA LEU A 529 -4.40 -5.03 -10.09
C LEU A 529 -4.20 -4.62 -8.63
N PHE A 530 -5.30 -4.49 -7.88
CA PHE A 530 -5.29 -4.44 -6.42
C PHE A 530 -5.15 -5.85 -5.82
N LYS A 531 -4.81 -5.90 -4.53
CA LYS A 531 -4.45 -7.15 -3.81
C LYS A 531 -5.58 -8.20 -3.79
N ASP A 532 -6.82 -7.76 -3.68
CA ASP A 532 -8.02 -8.60 -3.71
C ASP A 532 -8.34 -9.10 -5.12
N GLU A 533 -8.10 -8.29 -6.15
CA GLU A 533 -8.18 -8.70 -7.55
C GLU A 533 -7.15 -9.79 -7.86
N VAL A 534 -5.91 -9.64 -7.36
CA VAL A 534 -4.86 -10.66 -7.46
C VAL A 534 -5.27 -11.97 -6.80
N ARG A 535 -5.91 -11.93 -5.62
CA ARG A 535 -6.41 -13.16 -4.97
C ARG A 535 -7.43 -13.87 -5.86
N ARG A 536 -8.45 -13.15 -6.36
CA ARG A 536 -9.49 -13.71 -7.23
C ARG A 536 -8.97 -14.21 -8.58
N VAL A 537 -7.98 -13.52 -9.17
CA VAL A 537 -7.25 -14.04 -10.34
C VAL A 537 -6.50 -15.34 -10.00
N GLY A 538 -5.95 -15.47 -8.79
CA GLY A 538 -5.36 -16.72 -8.31
C GLY A 538 -6.36 -17.87 -8.20
N GLU A 539 -7.57 -17.61 -7.70
CA GLU A 539 -8.65 -18.60 -7.63
C GLU A 539 -9.09 -19.08 -9.02
N ASP A 540 -9.28 -18.14 -9.96
CA ASP A 540 -9.68 -18.45 -11.35
C ASP A 540 -8.57 -19.17 -12.14
N LEU A 541 -7.30 -18.97 -11.77
CA LEU A 541 -6.14 -19.74 -12.27
C LEU A 541 -6.00 -21.12 -11.58
N GLY A 542 -6.90 -21.47 -10.65
CA GLY A 542 -6.90 -22.75 -9.95
C GLY A 542 -5.83 -22.89 -8.87
N LEU A 543 -5.25 -21.79 -8.36
CA LEU A 543 -4.31 -21.85 -7.22
C LEU A 543 -5.03 -22.30 -5.94
N PRO A 544 -4.35 -23.03 -5.04
CA PRO A 544 -5.01 -23.62 -3.89
C PRO A 544 -5.37 -22.52 -2.87
N PRO A 545 -6.55 -22.57 -2.22
CA PRO A 545 -7.00 -21.51 -1.31
C PRO A 545 -6.01 -21.19 -0.19
N GLU A 546 -5.22 -22.17 0.26
CA GLU A 546 -4.19 -22.02 1.29
C GLU A 546 -3.03 -21.09 0.85
N LEU A 547 -2.75 -21.04 -0.46
CA LEU A 547 -1.75 -20.14 -1.06
C LEU A 547 -2.35 -18.78 -1.39
N VAL A 548 -3.58 -18.77 -1.92
CA VAL A 548 -4.28 -17.54 -2.32
C VAL A 548 -4.69 -16.68 -1.11
N TRP A 549 -5.25 -17.30 -0.08
CA TRP A 549 -5.73 -16.62 1.14
C TRP A 549 -4.68 -16.54 2.25
N ARG A 550 -3.43 -16.93 1.94
CA ARG A 550 -2.30 -16.81 2.86
C ARG A 550 -2.16 -15.37 3.34
N GLN A 551 -1.92 -15.21 4.65
CA GLN A 551 -1.60 -13.92 5.24
C GLN A 551 -0.23 -13.44 4.76
N PRO A 552 0.01 -12.12 4.66
CA PRO A 552 1.29 -11.56 4.26
C PRO A 552 2.47 -12.13 5.07
N PHE A 553 3.64 -12.19 4.42
CA PHE A 553 4.90 -12.55 5.04
C PHE A 553 5.97 -11.55 4.59
N PRO A 554 6.76 -10.95 5.50
CA PRO A 554 7.81 -10.01 5.13
C PRO A 554 8.91 -10.71 4.32
N GLY A 555 9.56 -9.99 3.39
CA GLY A 555 10.70 -10.51 2.63
C GLY A 555 11.87 -11.00 3.51
N PRO A 556 12.24 -10.27 4.58
CA PRO A 556 13.15 -10.76 5.63
C PRO A 556 12.66 -11.98 6.44
N GLY A 557 11.41 -12.41 6.26
CA GLY A 557 10.81 -13.54 6.96
C GLY A 557 10.88 -13.42 8.47
N LEU A 558 11.29 -14.50 9.13
CA LEU A 558 11.41 -14.57 10.60
C LEU A 558 12.51 -13.68 11.19
N ALA A 559 13.42 -13.10 10.39
CA ALA A 559 14.52 -12.27 10.91
C ALA A 559 14.05 -10.95 11.55
N VAL A 560 12.92 -10.41 11.11
CA VAL A 560 12.23 -9.22 11.69
C VAL A 560 11.17 -9.61 12.73
N ARG A 561 11.10 -10.89 13.07
CA ARG A 561 10.27 -11.44 14.16
C ARG A 561 11.13 -12.02 15.29
N ILE A 562 12.45 -11.85 15.22
CA ILE A 562 13.39 -12.16 16.30
C ILE A 562 14.05 -10.84 16.69
N ILE A 563 13.60 -10.25 17.80
CA ILE A 563 14.12 -8.94 18.23
C ILE A 563 15.52 -9.13 18.78
N GLY A 564 16.50 -8.53 18.10
CA GLY A 564 17.93 -8.81 18.29
C GLY A 564 18.51 -9.78 17.25
N GLU A 565 19.53 -10.55 17.66
CA GLU A 565 20.30 -11.42 16.75
C GLU A 565 19.52 -12.68 16.33
N VAL A 566 19.63 -13.04 15.05
CA VAL A 566 19.03 -14.22 14.45
C VAL A 566 19.99 -15.42 14.56
N THR A 567 19.56 -16.49 15.22
CA THR A 567 20.32 -17.76 15.35
C THR A 567 19.42 -18.94 15.01
N GLU A 568 20.00 -20.10 14.65
CA GLU A 568 19.20 -21.31 14.33
C GLU A 568 18.33 -21.75 15.52
N GLU A 569 18.86 -21.71 16.76
CA GLU A 569 18.07 -21.97 17.98
C GLU A 569 16.82 -21.07 18.04
N ARG A 570 16.98 -19.76 17.81
CA ARG A 570 15.87 -18.79 17.87
C ARG A 570 14.90 -18.98 16.71
N LEU A 571 15.39 -19.31 15.52
CA LEU A 571 14.55 -19.64 14.37
C LEU A 571 13.73 -20.91 14.62
N ASP A 572 14.31 -21.99 15.14
CA ASP A 572 13.61 -23.24 15.46
C ASP A 572 12.58 -23.07 16.59
N LEU A 573 12.89 -22.27 17.61
CA LEU A 573 11.91 -21.91 18.64
C LEU A 573 10.72 -21.15 18.02
N LEU A 574 10.99 -20.15 17.18
CA LEU A 574 9.97 -19.30 16.58
C LEU A 574 9.13 -20.04 15.52
N ARG A 575 9.74 -20.86 14.65
CA ARG A 575 9.06 -21.68 13.63
C ARG A 575 7.95 -22.53 14.26
N ARG A 576 8.31 -23.32 15.27
CA ARG A 576 7.37 -24.20 16.00
C ARG A 576 6.28 -23.42 16.73
N ALA A 577 6.65 -22.30 17.34
CA ALA A 577 5.71 -21.46 18.07
C ALA A 577 4.69 -20.77 17.14
N ASP A 578 5.14 -20.21 16.01
CA ASP A 578 4.30 -19.61 14.98
C ASP A 578 3.35 -20.66 14.35
N GLY A 579 3.83 -21.88 14.12
CA GLY A 579 2.99 -23.01 13.70
C GLY A 579 1.83 -23.28 14.66
N ILE A 580 2.10 -23.34 15.97
CA ILE A 580 1.07 -23.53 16.99
C ILE A 580 0.08 -22.34 17.04
N VAL A 581 0.58 -21.10 16.96
CA VAL A 581 -0.26 -19.89 16.94
C VAL A 581 -1.24 -19.95 15.76
N ARG A 582 -0.75 -20.20 14.54
CA ARG A 582 -1.58 -20.31 13.33
C ARG A 582 -2.57 -21.47 13.40
N ASP A 583 -2.17 -22.61 13.96
CA ASP A 583 -3.08 -23.75 14.13
C ASP A 583 -4.28 -23.44 15.05
N GLU A 584 -4.05 -22.79 16.20
CA GLU A 584 -5.15 -22.44 17.11
C GLU A 584 -6.05 -21.35 16.51
N LEU A 585 -5.49 -20.37 15.80
CA LEU A 585 -6.27 -19.35 15.08
C LEU A 585 -7.12 -19.97 13.95
N ARG A 586 -6.59 -20.97 13.25
CA ARG A 586 -7.34 -21.74 12.23
C ARG A 586 -8.45 -22.60 12.86
N ARG A 587 -8.19 -23.23 14.02
CA ARG A 587 -9.20 -23.96 14.81
C ARG A 587 -10.33 -23.05 15.29
N ALA A 588 -10.02 -21.79 15.61
CA ALA A 588 -10.99 -20.76 15.96
C ALA A 588 -11.73 -20.13 14.75
N GLY A 589 -11.39 -20.54 13.51
CA GLY A 589 -12.01 -19.99 12.29
C GLY A 589 -11.53 -18.58 11.90
N LEU A 590 -10.46 -18.08 12.52
CA LEU A 590 -9.94 -16.71 12.37
C LEU A 590 -8.90 -16.56 11.24
N GLU A 591 -8.39 -17.69 10.72
CA GLU A 591 -7.42 -17.79 9.62
C GLU A 591 -7.95 -18.73 8.51
N GLY A 592 -7.72 -18.40 7.24
CA GLY A 592 -8.04 -19.26 6.07
C GLY A 592 -8.84 -18.55 4.96
N PRO A 593 -9.38 -19.29 3.97
CA PRO A 593 -10.26 -18.75 2.95
C PRO A 593 -11.68 -18.45 3.50
N PRO A 594 -12.41 -17.45 2.96
CA PRO A 594 -13.79 -17.16 3.33
C PRO A 594 -14.68 -18.41 3.31
N VAL A 595 -15.51 -18.61 4.34
CA VAL A 595 -16.52 -19.68 4.30
C VAL A 595 -17.68 -19.19 3.46
N ALA A 596 -18.00 -19.91 2.38
CA ALA A 596 -19.17 -19.61 1.55
C ALA A 596 -20.45 -19.75 2.38
N GLY A 597 -21.29 -18.70 2.38
CA GLY A 597 -22.55 -18.67 3.15
C GLY A 597 -22.50 -17.97 4.51
N GLY A 598 -21.42 -17.26 4.84
CA GLY A 598 -21.48 -16.23 5.89
C GLY A 598 -22.18 -14.98 5.34
N ASP A 599 -23.32 -14.61 5.93
CA ASP A 599 -24.08 -13.43 5.50
C ASP A 599 -23.23 -12.15 5.57
N ALA A 600 -23.33 -11.31 4.53
CA ALA A 600 -22.63 -10.03 4.47
C ALA A 600 -23.18 -8.98 5.47
N ASP A 601 -24.32 -9.28 6.10
CA ASP A 601 -24.97 -8.47 7.13
C ASP A 601 -24.87 -9.16 8.51
N GLY A 602 -23.95 -8.70 9.35
CA GLY A 602 -24.14 -8.72 10.82
C GLY A 602 -23.67 -9.92 11.63
N GLY A 603 -22.62 -10.65 11.23
CA GLY A 603 -21.99 -11.70 12.06
C GLY A 603 -20.49 -11.47 12.34
N ASP A 604 -20.12 -11.22 13.60
CA ASP A 604 -18.76 -10.85 14.04
C ASP A 604 -17.70 -11.98 13.97
N ALA A 605 -17.38 -12.46 12.76
CA ALA A 605 -16.19 -13.28 12.49
C ALA A 605 -15.17 -12.48 11.68
N GLN A 606 -14.66 -11.38 12.26
CA GLN A 606 -13.66 -10.54 11.61
C GLN A 606 -12.35 -11.31 11.43
N ARG A 607 -12.10 -11.79 10.21
CA ARG A 607 -10.86 -12.51 9.85
C ARG A 607 -9.63 -11.64 10.09
N LEU A 608 -8.57 -12.29 10.54
CA LEU A 608 -7.31 -11.63 10.84
C LEU A 608 -6.59 -11.30 9.52
N TRP A 609 -6.24 -10.03 9.37
CA TRP A 609 -5.49 -9.55 8.21
C TRP A 609 -4.08 -10.16 8.21
N GLN A 610 -3.45 -10.18 9.39
CA GLN A 610 -2.20 -10.87 9.65
C GLN A 610 -2.11 -11.28 11.12
N ALA A 611 -1.59 -12.48 11.39
CA ALA A 611 -1.27 -12.97 12.72
C ALA A 611 0.01 -13.81 12.71
N PHE A 612 0.82 -13.70 13.77
CA PHE A 612 2.14 -14.33 13.86
C PHE A 612 2.70 -14.29 15.29
N ALA A 613 3.76 -15.08 15.49
CA ALA A 613 4.59 -15.02 16.68
C ALA A 613 5.82 -14.12 16.49
N VAL A 614 6.31 -13.52 17.58
CA VAL A 614 7.56 -12.73 17.68
C VAL A 614 8.34 -13.21 18.90
N LEU A 615 9.65 -13.44 18.73
CA LEU A 615 10.56 -13.96 19.75
C LEU A 615 11.61 -12.90 20.15
N PRO A 616 11.39 -12.12 21.22
CA PRO A 616 12.42 -11.23 21.75
C PRO A 616 13.59 -12.02 22.34
N ALA A 617 14.83 -11.63 22.03
CA ALA A 617 16.05 -12.30 22.52
C ALA A 617 16.37 -12.02 24.01
N ILE A 618 15.35 -11.90 24.85
CA ILE A 618 15.44 -11.73 26.32
C ILE A 618 15.00 -13.00 27.03
N ARG A 619 15.50 -13.27 28.23
CA ARG A 619 15.10 -14.44 29.03
C ARG A 619 14.18 -14.04 30.19
N SER A 620 13.18 -14.87 30.47
CA SER A 620 12.20 -14.67 31.54
C SER A 620 12.22 -15.83 32.53
N VAL A 621 11.95 -15.55 33.80
CA VAL A 621 11.77 -16.60 34.81
C VAL A 621 10.36 -17.19 34.70
N GLY A 622 10.28 -18.52 34.72
CA GLY A 622 9.06 -19.28 34.81
C GLY A 622 9.19 -20.44 35.80
N VAL A 623 8.12 -21.19 35.97
CA VAL A 623 8.07 -22.43 36.75
C VAL A 623 7.38 -23.48 35.86
N ALA A 624 8.01 -24.64 35.68
CA ALA A 624 7.44 -25.76 34.93
C ALA A 624 7.59 -27.03 35.77
N GLY A 625 6.45 -27.62 36.15
CA GLY A 625 6.44 -28.56 37.28
C GLY A 625 6.87 -27.83 38.56
N ASP A 626 7.80 -28.41 39.31
CA ASP A 626 8.35 -27.84 40.55
C ASP A 626 9.68 -27.09 40.34
N GLU A 627 10.21 -27.04 39.11
CA GLU A 627 11.51 -26.44 38.80
C GLU A 627 11.42 -25.04 38.19
N ARG A 628 12.41 -24.19 38.52
CA ARG A 628 12.55 -22.84 37.93
C ARG A 628 13.12 -22.93 36.52
N THR A 629 12.43 -22.35 35.54
CA THR A 629 12.87 -22.30 34.15
C THR A 629 13.34 -20.91 33.74
N TYR A 630 14.26 -20.84 32.77
CA TYR A 630 14.76 -19.59 32.19
C TYR A 630 14.67 -19.62 30.66
N GLY A 631 13.43 -19.53 30.17
CA GLY A 631 13.08 -19.55 28.75
C GLY A 631 12.95 -18.14 28.15
N TYR A 632 12.60 -18.09 26.87
CA TYR A 632 12.17 -16.88 26.18
C TYR A 632 10.69 -16.61 26.44
N PRO A 633 10.26 -15.34 26.57
CA PRO A 633 8.88 -14.95 26.36
C PRO A 633 8.59 -14.91 24.84
N LEU A 634 7.36 -15.23 24.46
CA LEU A 634 6.85 -15.10 23.09
C LEU A 634 5.76 -14.03 23.06
N ILE A 635 5.78 -13.17 22.04
CA ILE A 635 4.71 -12.20 21.77
C ILE A 635 3.86 -12.74 20.63
N VAL A 636 2.55 -12.80 20.82
CA VAL A 636 1.57 -13.07 19.78
C VAL A 636 1.06 -11.72 19.25
N ARG A 637 1.12 -11.55 17.93
CA ARG A 637 0.62 -10.37 17.22
C ARG A 637 -0.52 -10.81 16.30
N ALA A 638 -1.66 -10.13 16.37
CA ALA A 638 -2.75 -10.32 15.42
C ALA A 638 -3.47 -8.99 15.19
N VAL A 639 -3.75 -8.65 13.94
CA VAL A 639 -4.33 -7.36 13.54
C VAL A 639 -5.47 -7.52 12.55
N THR A 640 -6.38 -6.54 12.55
CA THR A 640 -7.44 -6.38 11.55
C THR A 640 -7.22 -5.06 10.79
N SER A 641 -7.40 -5.09 9.46
CA SER A 641 -7.13 -3.96 8.58
C SER A 641 -7.82 -4.15 7.22
N GLN A 642 -8.10 -3.05 6.52
CA GLN A 642 -8.58 -3.06 5.14
C GLN A 642 -7.46 -2.80 4.11
N ASP A 643 -6.41 -2.08 4.49
CA ASP A 643 -5.40 -1.49 3.59
C ASP A 643 -3.93 -1.61 4.09
N ALA A 644 -3.71 -2.16 5.29
CA ALA A 644 -2.44 -2.18 6.03
C ALA A 644 -1.85 -0.81 6.43
N MET A 645 -2.42 0.30 5.98
CA MET A 645 -2.01 1.67 6.34
C MET A 645 -2.48 2.02 7.75
N THR A 646 -3.70 1.63 8.09
CA THR A 646 -4.22 1.62 9.47
C THR A 646 -4.57 0.20 9.89
N ALA A 647 -4.37 -0.16 11.16
CA ALA A 647 -4.72 -1.49 11.66
C ALA A 647 -5.05 -1.44 13.15
N ASP A 648 -6.14 -2.09 13.58
CA ASP A 648 -6.40 -2.31 15.01
C ASP A 648 -5.85 -3.69 15.43
N PHE A 649 -5.51 -3.82 16.71
CA PHE A 649 -5.20 -5.14 17.25
C PHE A 649 -6.48 -5.99 17.29
N ALA A 650 -6.36 -7.29 17.02
CA ALA A 650 -7.52 -8.17 17.01
C ALA A 650 -8.03 -8.42 18.43
N ARG A 651 -9.35 -8.34 18.63
CA ARG A 651 -9.98 -8.62 19.93
C ARG A 651 -10.25 -10.12 20.04
N LEU A 652 -9.18 -10.89 20.11
CA LEU A 652 -9.21 -12.35 20.22
C LEU A 652 -9.89 -12.79 21.52
N ASP A 653 -10.72 -13.82 21.46
CA ASP A 653 -11.31 -14.44 22.64
C ASP A 653 -10.24 -14.92 23.62
N TRP A 654 -10.47 -14.69 24.90
CA TRP A 654 -9.53 -15.08 25.97
C TRP A 654 -9.25 -16.59 25.98
N ASP A 655 -10.23 -17.42 25.60
CA ASP A 655 -10.06 -18.87 25.50
C ASP A 655 -9.10 -19.26 24.35
N VAL A 656 -9.10 -18.52 23.23
CA VAL A 656 -8.16 -18.74 22.11
C VAL A 656 -6.75 -18.32 22.53
N LEU A 657 -6.60 -17.18 23.20
CA LEU A 657 -5.33 -16.75 23.77
C LEU A 657 -4.79 -17.75 24.82
N ALA A 658 -5.65 -18.29 25.67
CA ALA A 658 -5.29 -19.31 26.66
C ALA A 658 -4.89 -20.64 25.99
N ALA A 659 -5.59 -21.07 24.94
CA ALA A 659 -5.24 -22.27 24.17
C ALA A 659 -3.85 -22.12 23.51
N ILE A 660 -3.60 -20.98 22.86
CA ILE A 660 -2.27 -20.64 22.29
C ILE A 660 -1.20 -20.69 23.37
N ALA A 661 -1.38 -19.97 24.49
CA ALA A 661 -0.39 -19.89 25.55
C ALA A 661 -0.06 -21.26 26.14
N ASN A 662 -1.08 -22.06 26.46
CA ASN A 662 -0.91 -23.41 26.99
C ASN A 662 -0.23 -24.35 25.99
N ARG A 663 -0.62 -24.34 24.71
CA ARG A 663 -0.04 -25.26 23.72
C ARG A 663 1.41 -24.87 23.37
N VAL A 664 1.72 -23.58 23.27
CA VAL A 664 3.10 -23.08 23.07
C VAL A 664 4.02 -23.48 24.23
N ILE A 665 3.65 -23.16 25.47
CA ILE A 665 4.51 -23.39 26.64
C ILE A 665 4.77 -24.90 26.85
N ASN A 666 3.77 -25.75 26.62
CA ASN A 666 3.92 -27.19 26.83
C ASN A 666 4.63 -27.92 25.67
N ALA A 667 4.55 -27.42 24.43
CA ALA A 667 5.14 -28.09 23.26
C ALA A 667 6.51 -27.51 22.84
N VAL A 668 6.77 -26.23 23.10
CA VAL A 668 7.97 -25.52 22.62
C VAL A 668 8.96 -25.34 23.77
N ALA A 669 9.65 -26.42 24.12
CA ALA A 669 10.75 -26.38 25.10
C ALA A 669 11.74 -25.25 24.74
N GLY A 670 11.93 -24.32 25.68
CA GLY A 670 12.67 -23.06 25.49
C GLY A 670 11.80 -21.80 25.63
N ILE A 671 10.49 -21.89 25.48
CA ILE A 671 9.53 -20.81 25.74
C ILE A 671 8.81 -21.08 27.07
N ASN A 672 8.68 -20.06 27.94
CA ASN A 672 8.03 -20.20 29.25
C ASN A 672 7.02 -19.11 29.59
N ARG A 673 6.74 -18.21 28.64
CA ARG A 673 5.76 -17.11 28.80
C ARG A 673 5.22 -16.72 27.44
N VAL A 674 3.94 -16.37 27.38
CA VAL A 674 3.29 -15.83 26.18
C VAL A 674 2.58 -14.53 26.55
N THR A 675 2.70 -13.52 25.69
CA THR A 675 2.04 -12.21 25.80
C THR A 675 1.32 -11.88 24.51
N TYR A 676 0.35 -10.96 24.55
CA TYR A 676 -0.40 -10.51 23.38
C TYR A 676 -0.20 -9.00 23.15
N ASP A 677 0.07 -8.59 21.91
CA ASP A 677 0.30 -7.19 21.54
C ASP A 677 -1.00 -6.46 21.16
N VAL A 678 -1.43 -5.58 22.06
CA VAL A 678 -2.64 -4.75 21.98
C VAL A 678 -2.41 -3.34 21.42
N THR A 679 -1.30 -3.13 20.70
CA THR A 679 -0.95 -1.82 20.13
C THR A 679 -1.50 -1.65 18.72
N SER A 680 -2.40 -0.70 18.49
CA SER A 680 -2.89 -0.36 17.14
C SER A 680 -1.82 0.36 16.29
N LYS A 681 -2.01 0.41 14.96
CA LYS A 681 -1.23 1.22 14.02
C LYS A 681 -2.09 2.40 13.53
N PRO A 682 -1.73 3.66 13.86
CA PRO A 682 -0.70 4.12 14.80
C PRO A 682 -1.08 3.87 16.28
N PRO A 683 -0.15 3.99 17.26
CA PRO A 683 1.25 4.43 17.14
C PRO A 683 2.26 3.31 16.83
N GLY A 684 1.88 2.04 16.94
CA GLY A 684 2.76 0.92 16.62
C GLY A 684 2.81 0.61 15.13
N THR A 685 3.70 -0.32 14.75
CA THR A 685 3.72 -0.98 13.43
C THR A 685 3.04 -2.36 13.51
N ILE A 686 2.85 -3.03 12.37
CA ILE A 686 2.29 -4.39 12.36
C ILE A 686 3.36 -5.39 12.83
N GLU A 687 4.49 -5.47 12.11
CA GLU A 687 5.72 -6.14 12.55
C GLU A 687 6.42 -5.33 13.66
N TRP A 688 7.31 -5.97 14.42
CA TRP A 688 8.05 -5.36 15.54
C TRP A 688 9.43 -4.78 15.15
N GLU A 689 9.89 -5.07 13.92
CA GLU A 689 11.15 -4.64 13.29
C GLU A 689 10.97 -4.53 11.76
#